data_AF-A0A2A2FEZ8-F1
#
_entry.id   AF-A0A2A2FEZ8-F1
#
_cell.length_a   1.000
_cell.length_b   1.000
_cell.length_c   1.000
_cell.angle_alpha   90.00
_cell.angle_beta   90.00
_cell.angle_gamma   90.00
#
_symmetry.space_group_name_H-M   'P 1'
#
loop_
_entity.id
_entity.type
_entity.pdbx_description
1 polymer ?
#
loop_
_entity_poly.entity_id
_entity_poly.type
_entity_poly.pdbx_seq_one_letter_code
_entity_poly.pdbx_strand_id
1 'polypeptide(L)'
;MSETEGRCAYVHESADAAPAGWECPHPTDDGERCVFHRPAGDASAERVAAAFEAAVAAGESDPRRRRFHGATIERLALPEGTLLAPDRSHAVDLADASVGELALGGATVGSDLRLDGATVDGGFEAGGLTCYGDLRCQDLRAASVDLAKATVDGVADFAFATIDGSFSVTRADLGRLAVSDAEIDGTLSANLVRVDERTELNSAAVGGSVLAADATFAGEVRAMGASVGGALAFTGSAFGDGFNGNDASADHGMTVDGPVVFKGVTVRGPTDFRYATFRAPVQFHPEQHSTETRFDGAVDFERATFEAGFDFRETVFDGRLYVADATVSGRGRLDGAELARGLTLDRTETTAPLSATGVRVGGPLSIVACEFDGPVALDGGVVAGEVDCNGGERGEATRFGAGLSLAGAECRSGVDLRWVTCGGPVAFHDPETESRTTFGDAVDATGARFDGGLDARSVRFDHLAGFEDVRAGDDIRLDESEIGRLRSDVAPAEAGDDRPTVSLRRGSIDEGAIAHPGDGTVTYDLADARVGRIRIDADDGPVGPLAAVRFLGTEFDGFRFAPYHGALEATGWRLHDCEGAADLPEPDPGPRRLETTYQQAKTGANAVGDATAAAEFFRREMRHRRAGHAADLRSTRGTDRAVAAYDWIANAVLDATAGYGERPGWTLLSSLAVVVAFAGGYAALGDPADSASELLLFSFQSFITFVVGPAPAETFAVRLLSSVQGFLGAFLVALFVFALTRSVDR
;
A
#
# COMPACT_ATOMS: atom_id res chain seq x y z
N MET A 1 -6.86 90.37 -18.21
CA MET A 1 -6.16 90.21 -19.51
C MET A 1 -5.64 88.79 -19.50
N SER A 2 -6.21 87.94 -20.35
CA SER A 2 -5.94 86.50 -20.41
C SER A 2 -4.64 86.28 -21.18
N GLU A 3 -3.53 86.01 -20.50
CA GLU A 3 -2.39 85.36 -21.15
C GLU A 3 -2.83 83.94 -21.50
N THR A 4 -2.99 83.68 -22.80
CA THR A 4 -3.24 82.35 -23.32
C THR A 4 -1.96 81.54 -23.10
N GLU A 5 -1.87 80.79 -22.00
CA GLU A 5 -0.82 79.78 -21.83
C GLU A 5 -0.80 78.88 -23.08
N GLY A 6 0.37 78.77 -23.72
CA GLY A 6 0.55 77.88 -24.86
C GLY A 6 0.23 76.43 -24.46
N ARG A 7 -0.45 75.68 -25.33
CA ARG A 7 -0.70 74.24 -25.13
C ARG A 7 0.37 73.43 -25.84
N CYS A 8 0.76 72.32 -25.23
CA CYS A 8 1.71 71.38 -25.83
C CYS A 8 1.26 70.93 -27.23
N ALA A 9 2.15 70.99 -28.21
CA ALA A 9 1.90 70.55 -29.59
C ALA A 9 1.96 69.03 -29.79
N TYR A 10 2.00 68.24 -28.70
CA TYR A 10 2.08 66.78 -28.79
C TYR A 10 0.71 66.19 -29.11
N VAL A 11 0.69 65.32 -30.12
CA VAL A 11 -0.46 64.49 -30.49
C VAL A 11 -0.02 63.04 -30.38
N HIS A 12 -0.78 62.23 -29.66
CA HIS A 12 -0.51 60.81 -29.54
C HIS A 12 -0.93 60.10 -30.82
N GLU A 13 0.04 59.50 -31.53
CA GLU A 13 -0.19 58.89 -32.85
C GLU A 13 -0.45 57.38 -32.78
N SER A 14 -0.12 56.73 -31.66
CA SER A 14 -0.39 55.30 -31.45
C SER A 14 -1.84 55.06 -31.01
N ALA A 15 -2.34 53.85 -31.24
CA ALA A 15 -3.63 53.37 -30.75
C ALA A 15 -3.45 52.10 -29.88
N ASP A 16 -2.26 51.92 -29.29
CA ASP A 16 -1.90 50.71 -28.54
C ASP A 16 -2.65 50.67 -27.20
N ALA A 17 -2.23 51.48 -26.21
CA ALA A 17 -2.95 51.59 -24.93
C ALA A 17 -3.78 52.88 -24.80
N ALA A 18 -3.38 53.96 -25.49
CA ALA A 18 -4.11 55.24 -25.53
C ALA A 18 -4.74 55.53 -26.91
N PRO A 19 -5.79 56.37 -26.98
CA PRO A 19 -6.46 56.67 -28.25
C PRO A 19 -5.61 57.55 -29.18
N ALA A 20 -5.47 57.10 -30.43
CA ALA A 20 -4.82 57.88 -31.49
C ALA A 20 -5.53 59.22 -31.74
N GLY A 21 -4.73 60.26 -32.00
CA GLY A 21 -5.18 61.63 -32.20
C GLY A 21 -5.43 62.42 -30.89
N TRP A 22 -5.04 61.90 -29.73
CA TRP A 22 -5.16 62.63 -28.47
C TRP A 22 -4.20 63.83 -28.42
N GLU A 23 -4.74 65.02 -28.17
CA GLU A 23 -3.97 66.27 -28.02
C GLU A 23 -3.67 66.57 -26.55
N CYS A 24 -2.41 66.86 -26.24
CA CYS A 24 -1.97 67.11 -24.87
C CYS A 24 -2.54 68.42 -24.28
N PRO A 25 -3.22 68.38 -23.11
CA PRO A 25 -3.83 69.55 -22.48
C PRO A 25 -2.87 70.36 -21.59
N HIS A 26 -1.61 69.92 -21.46
CA HIS A 26 -0.62 70.53 -20.58
C HIS A 26 -0.05 71.82 -21.16
N PRO A 27 0.33 72.79 -20.31
CA PRO A 27 0.91 74.03 -20.76
C PRO A 27 2.32 73.76 -21.29
N THR A 28 2.73 74.52 -22.31
CA THR A 28 4.10 74.49 -22.82
C THR A 28 5.08 74.88 -21.73
N ASP A 29 6.18 74.15 -21.63
CA ASP A 29 7.29 74.44 -20.71
C ASP A 29 8.55 74.66 -21.54
N ASP A 30 8.79 75.92 -21.93
CA ASP A 30 9.91 76.35 -22.78
C ASP A 30 9.96 75.65 -24.17
N GLY A 31 9.40 76.33 -25.18
CA GLY A 31 9.22 75.81 -26.54
C GLY A 31 7.77 75.44 -26.86
N GLU A 32 7.57 74.46 -27.77
CA GLU A 32 6.24 74.00 -28.22
C GLU A 32 5.70 72.81 -27.42
N ARG A 33 6.46 72.26 -26.46
CA ARG A 33 6.12 71.04 -25.72
C ARG A 33 6.04 71.31 -24.22
N CYS A 34 5.23 70.52 -23.51
CA CYS A 34 5.20 70.53 -22.05
C CYS A 34 6.37 69.72 -21.48
N VAL A 35 6.62 69.86 -20.19
CA VAL A 35 7.73 69.18 -19.48
C VAL A 35 7.74 67.64 -19.66
N PHE A 36 6.59 67.02 -19.94
CA PHE A 36 6.45 65.57 -20.12
C PHE A 36 6.67 65.07 -21.56
N HIS A 37 6.63 65.95 -22.57
CA HIS A 37 6.76 65.56 -23.99
C HIS A 37 8.01 66.13 -24.66
N ARG A 38 8.92 66.70 -23.86
CA ARG A 38 10.26 67.11 -24.28
C ARG A 38 11.19 65.88 -24.31
N PRO A 39 12.31 65.93 -25.06
CA PRO A 39 13.34 64.90 -24.98
C PRO A 39 13.79 64.67 -23.52
N ALA A 40 14.03 63.40 -23.15
CA ALA A 40 14.53 63.05 -21.82
C ALA A 40 15.86 63.79 -21.52
N GLY A 41 16.01 64.31 -20.30
CA GLY A 41 17.21 65.04 -19.83
C GLY A 41 17.11 66.57 -19.81
N ASP A 42 16.05 67.15 -20.37
CA ASP A 42 15.88 68.61 -20.46
C ASP A 42 15.40 69.27 -19.14
N ALA A 43 14.82 68.51 -18.22
CA ALA A 43 14.25 69.00 -16.97
C ALA A 43 14.73 68.19 -15.76
N SER A 44 14.95 68.84 -14.61
CA SER A 44 15.33 68.12 -13.38
C SER A 44 14.18 67.27 -12.85
N ALA A 45 14.50 66.16 -12.18
CA ALA A 45 13.51 65.24 -11.62
C ALA A 45 12.54 65.94 -10.65
N GLU A 46 13.02 66.89 -9.84
CA GLU A 46 12.17 67.66 -8.92
C GLU A 46 11.18 68.56 -9.66
N ARG A 47 11.59 69.13 -10.81
CA ARG A 47 10.71 69.94 -11.65
C ARG A 47 9.62 69.09 -12.29
N VAL A 48 9.98 67.90 -12.81
CA VAL A 48 9.02 66.96 -13.40
C VAL A 48 8.02 66.49 -12.35
N ALA A 49 8.47 66.10 -11.16
CA ALA A 49 7.61 65.69 -10.05
C ALA A 49 6.63 66.79 -9.63
N ALA A 50 7.12 68.02 -9.42
CA ALA A 50 6.27 69.15 -9.06
C ALA A 50 5.23 69.49 -10.15
N ALA A 51 5.63 69.41 -11.42
CA ALA A 51 4.71 69.62 -12.54
C ALA A 51 3.66 68.50 -12.64
N PHE A 52 4.04 67.25 -12.35
CA PHE A 52 3.15 66.10 -12.34
C PHE A 52 2.09 66.23 -11.24
N GLU A 53 2.51 66.52 -10.00
CA GLU A 53 1.60 66.77 -8.88
C GLU A 53 0.61 67.91 -9.18
N ALA A 54 1.10 69.02 -9.74
CA ALA A 54 0.27 70.15 -10.12
C ALA A 54 -0.75 69.81 -11.23
N ALA A 55 -0.34 69.03 -12.23
CA ALA A 55 -1.21 68.57 -13.31
C ALA A 55 -2.30 67.62 -12.78
N VAL A 56 -1.93 66.66 -11.93
CA VAL A 56 -2.88 65.72 -11.31
C VAL A 56 -3.89 66.46 -10.42
N ALA A 57 -3.44 67.45 -9.64
CA ALA A 57 -4.31 68.29 -8.82
C ALA A 57 -5.28 69.13 -9.68
N ALA A 58 -4.80 69.73 -10.77
CA ALA A 58 -5.66 70.45 -11.73
C ALA A 58 -6.72 69.55 -12.41
N GLY A 59 -6.48 68.24 -12.39
CA GLY A 59 -7.42 67.20 -12.81
C GLY A 59 -8.78 67.23 -12.13
N GLU A 60 -8.87 67.75 -10.91
CA GLU A 60 -10.15 67.90 -10.19
C GLU A 60 -11.12 68.82 -10.97
N SER A 61 -10.58 69.81 -11.68
CA SER A 61 -11.37 70.74 -12.51
C SER A 61 -11.41 70.35 -13.99
N ASP A 62 -10.32 69.81 -14.54
CA ASP A 62 -10.25 69.32 -15.93
C ASP A 62 -9.64 67.91 -15.96
N PRO A 63 -10.46 66.84 -16.04
CA PRO A 63 -10.01 65.46 -15.98
C PRO A 63 -8.94 65.09 -17.01
N ARG A 64 -8.84 65.83 -18.12
CA ARG A 64 -7.82 65.60 -19.14
C ARG A 64 -6.41 65.90 -18.63
N ARG A 65 -6.26 66.74 -17.60
CA ARG A 65 -4.97 67.07 -16.95
C ARG A 65 -4.36 65.89 -16.18
N ARG A 66 -5.09 64.80 -15.96
CA ARG A 66 -4.57 63.55 -15.38
C ARG A 66 -4.05 62.56 -16.43
N ARG A 67 -4.08 62.91 -17.72
CA ARG A 67 -3.66 62.05 -18.82
C ARG A 67 -2.34 62.51 -19.42
N PHE A 68 -1.35 61.65 -19.36
CA PHE A 68 0.05 61.86 -19.74
C PHE A 68 0.47 60.87 -20.84
N HIS A 69 -0.43 60.60 -21.80
CA HIS A 69 -0.21 59.60 -22.83
C HIS A 69 1.08 59.85 -23.63
N GLY A 70 1.89 58.82 -23.81
CA GLY A 70 3.15 58.90 -24.56
C GLY A 70 4.18 59.88 -23.99
N ALA A 71 4.12 60.17 -22.68
CA ALA A 71 5.11 61.01 -22.01
C ALA A 71 6.51 60.38 -22.08
N THR A 72 7.55 61.21 -22.11
CA THR A 72 8.96 60.79 -22.06
C THR A 72 9.62 61.46 -20.87
N ILE A 73 9.94 60.69 -19.83
CA ILE A 73 10.40 61.19 -18.53
C ILE A 73 11.68 60.46 -18.12
N GLU A 74 12.78 61.14 -17.85
CA GLU A 74 14.01 60.45 -17.39
C GLU A 74 13.86 59.85 -15.99
N ARG A 75 13.28 60.61 -15.05
CA ARG A 75 12.99 60.15 -13.70
C ARG A 75 11.75 60.83 -13.15
N LEU A 76 10.76 60.04 -12.72
CA LEU A 76 9.61 60.49 -11.96
C LEU A 76 9.71 59.95 -10.53
N ALA A 77 10.15 60.81 -9.60
CA ALA A 77 10.29 60.45 -8.19
C ALA A 77 9.38 61.33 -7.33
N LEU A 78 8.36 60.74 -6.72
CA LEU A 78 7.46 61.43 -5.82
C LEU A 78 7.94 61.31 -4.37
N PRO A 79 7.85 62.37 -3.56
CA PRO A 79 8.07 62.27 -2.12
C PRO A 79 7.14 61.26 -1.44
N GLU A 80 7.64 60.61 -0.39
CA GLU A 80 6.83 59.73 0.46
C GLU A 80 5.64 60.53 1.05
N GLY A 81 4.44 59.95 1.01
CA GLY A 81 3.21 60.61 1.46
C GLY A 81 2.58 61.58 0.46
N THR A 82 3.11 61.71 -0.77
CA THR A 82 2.44 62.46 -1.83
C THR A 82 1.03 61.91 -2.08
N LEU A 83 0.05 62.81 -2.17
CA LEU A 83 -1.36 62.47 -2.37
C LEU A 83 -1.83 62.92 -3.77
N LEU A 84 -2.11 61.95 -4.62
CA LEU A 84 -2.59 62.12 -5.98
C LEU A 84 -4.09 61.82 -6.05
N ALA A 85 -4.85 62.65 -6.78
CA ALA A 85 -6.29 62.51 -6.98
C ALA A 85 -7.09 62.25 -5.68
N PRO A 86 -6.94 63.07 -4.62
CA PRO A 86 -7.61 62.87 -3.32
C PRO A 86 -9.14 62.86 -3.39
N ASP A 87 -9.70 63.46 -4.44
CA ASP A 87 -11.12 63.50 -4.79
C ASP A 87 -11.69 62.14 -5.24
N ARG A 88 -10.83 61.13 -5.42
CA ARG A 88 -11.20 59.77 -5.83
C ARG A 88 -11.99 59.70 -7.15
N SER A 89 -11.71 60.63 -8.05
CA SER A 89 -12.26 60.63 -9.40
C SER A 89 -11.16 60.45 -10.41
N HIS A 90 -11.50 60.02 -11.64
CA HIS A 90 -10.64 60.01 -12.84
C HIS A 90 -9.20 59.48 -12.67
N ALA A 91 -8.89 58.39 -13.39
CA ALA A 91 -7.57 57.78 -13.41
C ALA A 91 -6.42 58.77 -13.66
N VAL A 92 -5.30 58.56 -12.94
CA VAL A 92 -3.99 59.11 -13.29
C VAL A 92 -3.39 58.19 -14.34
N ASP A 93 -3.24 58.70 -15.56
CA ASP A 93 -3.05 57.88 -16.74
C ASP A 93 -1.72 58.23 -17.44
N LEU A 94 -0.78 57.31 -17.37
CA LEU A 94 0.55 57.33 -17.98
C LEU A 94 0.66 56.27 -19.09
N ALA A 95 -0.44 55.93 -19.75
CA ALA A 95 -0.42 54.93 -20.83
C ALA A 95 0.58 55.31 -21.95
N ASP A 96 1.26 54.30 -22.48
CA ASP A 96 2.31 54.40 -23.51
C ASP A 96 3.50 55.31 -23.12
N ALA A 97 3.66 55.67 -21.83
CA ALA A 97 4.76 56.52 -21.40
C ALA A 97 6.10 55.76 -21.38
N SER A 98 7.19 56.45 -21.71
CA SER A 98 8.56 55.98 -21.53
C SER A 98 9.19 56.72 -20.35
N VAL A 99 9.52 55.98 -19.30
CA VAL A 99 10.07 56.51 -18.05
C VAL A 99 11.42 55.84 -17.77
N GLY A 100 12.47 56.60 -17.48
CA GLY A 100 13.76 56.00 -17.12
C GLY A 100 13.71 55.34 -15.74
N GLU A 101 13.21 56.04 -14.72
CA GLU A 101 12.99 55.50 -13.37
C GLU A 101 11.67 56.03 -12.79
N LEU A 102 10.83 55.13 -12.27
CA LEU A 102 9.51 55.45 -11.71
C LEU A 102 9.46 55.12 -10.22
N ALA A 103 9.63 56.12 -9.37
CA ALA A 103 9.62 55.99 -7.92
C ALA A 103 8.37 56.64 -7.32
N LEU A 104 7.39 55.80 -6.96
CA LEU A 104 6.10 56.18 -6.34
C LEU A 104 5.98 55.65 -4.90
N GLY A 105 7.11 55.33 -4.26
CA GLY A 105 7.15 54.73 -2.93
C GLY A 105 6.42 55.57 -1.87
N GLY A 106 5.49 54.93 -1.16
CA GLY A 106 4.68 55.56 -0.12
C GLY A 106 3.71 56.64 -0.60
N ALA A 107 3.50 56.80 -1.91
CA ALA A 107 2.50 57.69 -2.44
C ALA A 107 1.07 57.14 -2.22
N THR A 108 0.07 58.00 -2.25
CA THR A 108 -1.34 57.63 -2.21
C THR A 108 -2.06 58.14 -3.45
N VAL A 109 -2.69 57.25 -4.21
CA VAL A 109 -3.53 57.55 -5.37
C VAL A 109 -4.99 57.28 -5.01
N GLY A 110 -5.82 58.32 -5.00
CA GLY A 110 -7.24 58.23 -4.64
C GLY A 110 -8.12 57.53 -5.68
N SER A 111 -7.61 57.29 -6.89
CA SER A 111 -8.29 56.72 -8.05
C SER A 111 -7.42 55.61 -8.69
N ASP A 112 -7.76 55.16 -9.90
CA ASP A 112 -6.89 54.29 -10.69
C ASP A 112 -5.55 54.97 -11.02
N LEU A 113 -4.49 54.16 -11.10
CA LEU A 113 -3.19 54.50 -11.71
C LEU A 113 -3.00 53.60 -12.94
N ARG A 114 -2.85 54.19 -14.13
CA ARG A 114 -2.70 53.45 -15.39
C ARG A 114 -1.33 53.69 -16.00
N LEU A 115 -0.68 52.60 -16.37
CA LEU A 115 0.64 52.47 -16.99
C LEU A 115 0.57 51.45 -18.14
N ASP A 116 -0.62 51.25 -18.70
CA ASP A 116 -0.84 50.32 -19.82
C ASP A 116 0.07 50.70 -21.00
N GLY A 117 0.82 49.73 -21.56
CA GLY A 117 1.78 49.93 -22.64
C GLY A 117 3.03 50.76 -22.28
N ALA A 118 3.21 51.14 -21.02
CA ALA A 118 4.36 51.95 -20.60
C ALA A 118 5.68 51.14 -20.63
N THR A 119 6.79 51.84 -20.86
CA THR A 119 8.15 51.30 -20.72
C THR A 119 8.87 52.01 -19.58
N VAL A 120 9.32 51.27 -18.58
CA VAL A 120 10.17 51.75 -17.49
C VAL A 120 11.57 51.15 -17.67
N ASP A 121 12.53 51.92 -18.18
CA ASP A 121 13.89 51.40 -18.49
C ASP A 121 14.61 50.90 -17.22
N GLY A 122 14.27 51.46 -16.06
CA GLY A 122 14.76 51.10 -14.74
C GLY A 122 13.69 50.43 -13.87
N GLY A 123 13.80 50.63 -12.56
CA GLY A 123 12.86 50.05 -11.60
C GLY A 123 11.54 50.82 -11.53
N PHE A 124 10.43 50.08 -11.49
CA PHE A 124 9.14 50.57 -11.01
C PHE A 124 9.07 50.38 -9.49
N GLU A 125 9.50 51.39 -8.74
CA GLU A 125 9.62 51.41 -7.29
C GLU A 125 8.37 52.01 -6.64
N ALA A 126 7.39 51.18 -6.32
CA ALA A 126 6.10 51.54 -5.73
C ALA A 126 5.86 50.89 -4.35
N GLY A 127 6.94 50.61 -3.62
CA GLY A 127 6.86 50.08 -2.26
C GLY A 127 6.06 51.00 -1.33
N GLY A 128 5.07 50.46 -0.61
CA GLY A 128 4.20 51.23 0.27
C GLY A 128 3.16 52.12 -0.45
N LEU A 129 3.04 52.03 -1.77
CA LEU A 129 2.00 52.73 -2.54
C LEU A 129 0.61 52.35 -2.02
N THR A 130 -0.29 53.33 -1.85
CA THR A 130 -1.71 53.08 -1.63
C THR A 130 -2.51 53.52 -2.86
N CYS A 131 -3.20 52.60 -3.53
CA CYS A 131 -4.08 52.86 -4.66
C CYS A 131 -5.52 52.46 -4.28
N TYR A 132 -6.43 53.43 -4.20
CA TYR A 132 -7.84 53.16 -3.89
C TYR A 132 -8.65 52.63 -5.08
N GLY A 133 -8.07 52.58 -6.28
CA GLY A 133 -8.66 52.02 -7.49
C GLY A 133 -7.81 50.90 -8.08
N ASP A 134 -7.83 50.75 -9.39
CA ASP A 134 -7.00 49.77 -10.10
C ASP A 134 -5.58 50.31 -10.34
N LEU A 135 -4.57 49.48 -10.13
CA LEU A 135 -3.22 49.67 -10.68
C LEU A 135 -3.12 48.87 -11.97
N ARG A 136 -3.29 49.54 -13.12
CA ARG A 136 -3.25 48.90 -14.43
C ARG A 136 -1.90 49.11 -15.10
N CYS A 137 -1.25 48.03 -15.44
CA CYS A 137 0.08 47.93 -16.02
C CYS A 137 0.09 46.84 -17.13
N GLN A 138 -0.98 46.76 -17.92
CA GLN A 138 -1.07 45.78 -19.00
C GLN A 138 -0.01 46.10 -20.06
N ASP A 139 0.65 45.08 -20.62
CA ASP A 139 1.74 45.24 -21.59
C ASP A 139 2.90 46.14 -21.10
N LEU A 140 3.05 46.31 -19.77
CA LEU A 140 4.15 47.08 -19.17
C LEU A 140 5.49 46.39 -19.46
N ARG A 141 6.50 47.17 -19.85
CA ARG A 141 7.90 46.73 -19.86
C ARG A 141 8.65 47.39 -18.73
N ALA A 142 9.29 46.63 -17.86
CA ALA A 142 10.05 47.18 -16.74
C ALA A 142 11.31 46.36 -16.43
N ALA A 143 12.40 47.00 -16.00
CA ALA A 143 13.57 46.24 -15.54
C ALA A 143 13.29 45.48 -14.23
N SER A 144 12.47 46.05 -13.35
CA SER A 144 11.97 45.41 -12.13
C SER A 144 10.71 46.09 -11.62
N VAL A 145 9.91 45.38 -10.83
CA VAL A 145 8.71 45.92 -10.16
C VAL A 145 8.78 45.64 -8.67
N ASP A 146 8.74 46.69 -7.85
CA ASP A 146 8.62 46.57 -6.38
C ASP A 146 7.33 47.23 -5.88
N LEU A 147 6.40 46.41 -5.44
CA LEU A 147 5.16 46.76 -4.76
C LEU A 147 5.18 46.28 -3.30
N ALA A 148 6.36 46.14 -2.69
CA ALA A 148 6.46 45.69 -1.31
C ALA A 148 5.67 46.60 -0.36
N LYS A 149 4.80 46.02 0.47
CA LYS A 149 3.90 46.74 1.40
C LYS A 149 2.90 47.67 0.72
N ALA A 150 2.68 47.56 -0.59
CA ALA A 150 1.65 48.33 -1.27
C ALA A 150 0.24 47.88 -0.84
N THR A 151 -0.73 48.78 -0.97
CA THR A 151 -2.15 48.50 -0.81
C THR A 151 -2.86 48.90 -2.10
N VAL A 152 -3.53 47.95 -2.76
CA VAL A 152 -4.33 48.20 -3.97
C VAL A 152 -5.72 47.64 -3.72
N ASP A 153 -6.71 48.52 -3.54
CA ASP A 153 -8.09 48.11 -3.24
C ASP A 153 -8.73 47.36 -4.43
N GLY A 154 -8.40 47.76 -5.65
CA GLY A 154 -8.88 47.15 -6.89
C GLY A 154 -7.95 46.03 -7.40
N VAL A 155 -7.72 46.04 -8.71
CA VAL A 155 -6.83 45.07 -9.37
C VAL A 155 -5.43 45.65 -9.51
N ALA A 156 -4.40 44.89 -9.10
CA ALA A 156 -3.03 45.06 -9.56
C ALA A 156 -2.84 44.21 -10.83
N ASP A 157 -3.04 44.84 -11.99
CA ASP A 157 -3.10 44.19 -13.30
C ASP A 157 -1.81 44.40 -14.07
N PHE A 158 -1.04 43.32 -14.23
CA PHE A 158 0.21 43.23 -14.97
C PHE A 158 0.09 42.17 -16.08
N ALA A 159 -1.11 41.97 -16.62
CA ALA A 159 -1.29 41.04 -17.72
C ALA A 159 -0.43 41.43 -18.93
N PHE A 160 0.18 40.46 -19.60
CA PHE A 160 1.09 40.66 -20.75
C PHE A 160 2.35 41.51 -20.45
N ALA A 161 2.66 41.79 -19.19
CA ALA A 161 3.84 42.57 -18.84
C ALA A 161 5.13 41.78 -19.07
N THR A 162 6.20 42.46 -19.47
CA THR A 162 7.57 41.91 -19.56
C THR A 162 8.44 42.55 -18.49
N ILE A 163 8.98 41.73 -17.59
CA ILE A 163 9.80 42.16 -16.46
C ILE A 163 11.15 41.43 -16.52
N ASP A 164 12.21 42.15 -16.89
CA ASP A 164 13.56 41.58 -17.06
C ASP A 164 14.19 41.09 -15.73
N GLY A 165 13.65 41.54 -14.61
CA GLY A 165 14.17 41.30 -13.27
C GLY A 165 13.13 40.71 -12.31
N SER A 166 13.17 41.15 -11.06
CA SER A 166 12.25 40.67 -10.02
C SER A 166 10.92 41.44 -10.01
N PHE A 167 9.86 40.72 -9.67
CA PHE A 167 8.55 41.27 -9.34
C PHE A 167 8.25 40.97 -7.87
N SER A 168 8.07 42.00 -7.04
CA SER A 168 7.81 41.86 -5.61
C SER A 168 6.48 42.46 -5.22
N VAL A 169 5.59 41.68 -4.62
CA VAL A 169 4.38 42.12 -3.89
C VAL A 169 4.50 41.73 -2.41
N THR A 170 5.73 41.70 -1.91
CA THR A 170 6.04 41.25 -0.55
C THR A 170 5.32 42.10 0.50
N ARG A 171 4.52 41.49 1.37
CA ARG A 171 3.67 42.18 2.37
C ARG A 171 2.62 43.14 1.78
N ALA A 172 2.28 43.01 0.50
CA ALA A 172 1.22 43.83 -0.09
C ALA A 172 -0.18 43.34 0.32
N ASP A 173 -1.15 44.25 0.30
CA ASP A 173 -2.57 43.97 0.47
C ASP A 173 -3.29 44.32 -0.83
N LEU A 174 -3.81 43.32 -1.54
CA LEU A 174 -4.33 43.46 -2.89
C LEU A 174 -5.77 42.94 -2.95
N GLY A 175 -6.66 43.70 -3.60
CA GLY A 175 -7.98 43.20 -3.98
C GLY A 175 -7.84 41.99 -4.91
N ARG A 176 -7.14 42.17 -6.03
CA ARG A 176 -6.80 41.11 -7.00
C ARG A 176 -5.39 41.30 -7.52
N LEU A 177 -4.69 40.20 -7.79
CA LEU A 177 -3.42 40.18 -8.50
C LEU A 177 -3.60 39.47 -9.84
N ALA A 178 -3.34 40.17 -10.95
CA ALA A 178 -3.35 39.59 -12.29
C ALA A 178 -1.96 39.76 -12.94
N VAL A 179 -1.35 38.64 -13.29
CA VAL A 179 -0.05 38.52 -13.98
C VAL A 179 -0.16 37.49 -15.10
N SER A 180 -1.37 37.34 -15.66
CA SER A 180 -1.65 36.41 -16.76
C SER A 180 -0.86 36.80 -18.00
N ASP A 181 -0.30 35.80 -18.69
CA ASP A 181 0.52 35.98 -19.90
C ASP A 181 1.74 36.90 -19.70
N ALA A 182 2.14 37.17 -18.45
CA ALA A 182 3.31 37.97 -18.14
C ALA A 182 4.60 37.14 -18.22
N GLU A 183 5.67 37.78 -18.68
CA GLU A 183 7.03 37.22 -18.72
C GLU A 183 7.87 37.90 -17.63
N ILE A 184 8.36 37.13 -16.66
CA ILE A 184 9.19 37.59 -15.55
C ILE A 184 10.49 36.77 -15.56
N ASP A 185 11.58 37.36 -16.04
CA ASP A 185 12.87 36.66 -16.14
C ASP A 185 13.43 36.29 -14.74
N GLY A 186 13.14 37.12 -13.74
CA GLY A 186 13.59 36.94 -12.36
C GLY A 186 12.59 36.22 -11.44
N THR A 187 12.64 36.57 -10.15
CA THR A 187 11.80 35.96 -9.10
C THR A 187 10.52 36.76 -8.89
N LEU A 188 9.39 36.05 -8.76
CA LEU A 188 8.12 36.56 -8.29
C LEU A 188 8.02 36.34 -6.76
N SER A 189 8.19 37.40 -5.97
CA SER A 189 8.12 37.36 -4.49
C SER A 189 6.78 37.90 -4.00
N ALA A 190 5.93 37.00 -3.50
CA ALA A 190 4.65 37.27 -2.87
C ALA A 190 4.64 36.88 -1.38
N ASN A 191 5.81 36.92 -0.73
CA ASN A 191 5.94 36.61 0.70
C ASN A 191 5.06 37.56 1.55
N LEU A 192 4.30 37.01 2.49
CA LEU A 192 3.40 37.73 3.39
C LEU A 192 2.32 38.56 2.66
N VAL A 193 2.05 38.28 1.39
CA VAL A 193 0.98 38.97 0.65
C VAL A 193 -0.39 38.57 1.19
N ARG A 194 -1.34 39.50 1.12
CA ARG A 194 -2.77 39.23 1.31
C ARG A 194 -3.50 39.56 0.01
N VAL A 195 -4.20 38.59 -0.56
CA VAL A 195 -5.05 38.78 -1.73
C VAL A 195 -6.49 38.42 -1.36
N ASP A 196 -7.42 39.37 -1.50
CA ASP A 196 -8.81 39.22 -1.08
C ASP A 196 -9.68 38.43 -2.07
N GLU A 197 -9.48 38.68 -3.35
CA GLU A 197 -10.17 37.98 -4.42
C GLU A 197 -9.21 36.97 -5.05
N ARG A 198 -8.96 37.07 -6.36
CA ARG A 198 -8.23 36.06 -7.13
C ARG A 198 -6.77 36.45 -7.33
N THR A 199 -5.95 35.42 -7.51
CA THR A 199 -4.61 35.54 -8.06
C THR A 199 -4.57 34.82 -9.40
N GLU A 200 -4.28 35.55 -10.48
CA GLU A 200 -4.27 35.03 -11.85
C GLU A 200 -2.85 35.04 -12.41
N LEU A 201 -2.31 33.85 -12.66
CA LEU A 201 -0.98 33.52 -13.18
C LEU A 201 -1.10 32.67 -14.45
N ASN A 202 -2.25 32.71 -15.13
CA ASN A 202 -2.51 31.86 -16.29
C ASN A 202 -1.50 32.18 -17.40
N SER A 203 -0.89 31.17 -17.99
CA SER A 203 0.14 31.30 -19.03
C SER A 203 1.34 32.17 -18.66
N ALA A 204 1.52 32.51 -17.36
CA ALA A 204 2.65 33.32 -16.93
C ALA A 204 3.95 32.52 -17.04
N ALA A 205 5.02 33.17 -17.49
CA ALA A 205 6.36 32.59 -17.56
C ALA A 205 7.27 33.27 -16.54
N VAL A 206 7.66 32.53 -15.50
CA VAL A 206 8.60 33.01 -14.47
C VAL A 206 9.91 32.25 -14.63
N GLY A 207 10.96 32.90 -15.15
CA GLY A 207 12.28 32.29 -15.32
C GLY A 207 12.93 31.92 -13.99
N GLY A 208 12.68 32.71 -12.94
CA GLY A 208 13.13 32.43 -11.57
C GLY A 208 12.11 31.66 -10.74
N SER A 209 12.08 31.94 -9.43
CA SER A 209 11.18 31.25 -8.49
C SER A 209 9.91 32.05 -8.22
N VAL A 210 8.83 31.36 -7.86
CA VAL A 210 7.62 31.94 -7.28
C VAL A 210 7.63 31.63 -5.78
N LEU A 211 7.78 32.67 -4.95
CA LEU A 211 7.95 32.54 -3.50
C LEU A 211 6.80 33.24 -2.79
N ALA A 212 6.00 32.49 -2.04
CA ALA A 212 4.86 33.02 -1.30
C ALA A 212 4.79 32.38 0.09
N ALA A 213 5.78 32.67 0.93
CA ALA A 213 5.80 32.27 2.34
C ALA A 213 4.88 33.16 3.18
N ASP A 214 4.16 32.57 4.12
CA ASP A 214 3.20 33.21 5.03
C ASP A 214 2.15 34.07 4.29
N ALA A 215 1.81 33.69 3.06
CA ALA A 215 0.85 34.38 2.21
C ALA A 215 -0.58 33.93 2.52
N THR A 216 -1.54 34.84 2.33
CA THR A 216 -2.97 34.54 2.44
C THR A 216 -3.66 34.84 1.11
N PHE A 217 -4.19 33.80 0.47
CA PHE A 217 -5.01 33.90 -0.72
C PHE A 217 -6.45 33.54 -0.34
N ALA A 218 -7.32 34.53 -0.23
CA ALA A 218 -8.70 34.29 0.15
C ALA A 218 -9.49 33.63 -1.01
N GLY A 219 -9.34 34.11 -2.24
CA GLY A 219 -9.86 33.45 -3.43
C GLY A 219 -8.87 32.49 -4.10
N GLU A 220 -9.28 31.97 -5.25
CA GLU A 220 -8.56 30.92 -5.99
C GLU A 220 -7.28 31.46 -6.63
N VAL A 221 -6.20 30.70 -6.51
CA VAL A 221 -4.94 30.92 -7.25
C VAL A 221 -4.99 30.10 -8.53
N ARG A 222 -4.94 30.76 -9.69
CA ARG A 222 -5.00 30.12 -11.01
C ARG A 222 -3.66 30.26 -11.72
N ALA A 223 -3.01 29.15 -12.00
CA ALA A 223 -1.72 29.06 -12.67
C ALA A 223 -1.81 28.11 -13.87
N MET A 224 -2.92 28.20 -14.62
CA MET A 224 -3.21 27.31 -15.75
C MET A 224 -2.16 27.56 -16.85
N GLY A 225 -1.42 26.52 -17.27
CA GLY A 225 -0.37 26.67 -18.28
C GLY A 225 0.82 27.54 -17.87
N ALA A 226 0.95 27.88 -16.58
CA ALA A 226 2.10 28.65 -16.10
C ALA A 226 3.40 27.85 -16.19
N SER A 227 4.52 28.54 -16.41
CA SER A 227 5.86 27.95 -16.37
C SER A 227 6.73 28.63 -15.32
N VAL A 228 7.40 27.83 -14.49
CA VAL A 228 8.30 28.32 -13.44
C VAL A 228 9.65 27.61 -13.58
N GLY A 229 10.68 28.36 -13.97
CA GLY A 229 12.04 27.84 -14.15
C GLY A 229 12.74 27.51 -12.82
N GLY A 230 12.36 28.20 -11.75
CA GLY A 230 12.85 27.99 -10.39
C GLY A 230 11.87 27.22 -9.49
N ALA A 231 11.93 27.49 -8.19
CA ALA A 231 11.04 26.84 -7.22
C ALA A 231 9.65 27.48 -7.23
N LEU A 232 8.61 26.66 -7.04
CA LEU A 232 7.27 27.10 -6.67
C LEU A 232 7.06 26.79 -5.19
N ALA A 233 7.21 27.79 -4.32
CA ALA A 233 7.31 27.57 -2.88
C ALA A 233 6.27 28.34 -2.07
N PHE A 234 5.43 27.58 -1.37
CA PHE A 234 4.48 28.02 -0.37
C PHE A 234 4.86 27.43 0.99
N THR A 235 5.09 28.28 1.98
CA THR A 235 5.47 27.84 3.34
C THR A 235 4.69 28.66 4.35
N GLY A 236 3.92 28.01 5.22
CA GLY A 236 3.05 28.71 6.19
C GLY A 236 1.86 29.43 5.58
N SER A 237 1.52 29.14 4.32
CA SER A 237 0.52 29.90 3.55
C SER A 237 -0.88 29.29 3.61
N ALA A 238 -1.90 30.13 3.45
CA ALA A 238 -3.30 29.73 3.50
C ALA A 238 -4.03 30.04 2.19
N PHE A 239 -4.80 29.07 1.71
CA PHE A 239 -5.63 29.18 0.51
C PHE A 239 -7.10 28.94 0.87
N GLY A 240 -7.96 29.92 0.60
CA GLY A 240 -9.40 29.83 0.85
C GLY A 240 -10.13 29.01 -0.21
N ASP A 241 -10.07 29.43 -1.47
CA ASP A 241 -10.84 28.79 -2.55
C ASP A 241 -10.05 27.76 -3.37
N GLY A 242 -8.76 27.56 -3.09
CA GLY A 242 -7.94 26.50 -3.69
C GLY A 242 -6.83 26.97 -4.61
N PHE A 243 -6.21 26.02 -5.31
CA PHE A 243 -5.12 26.22 -6.26
C PHE A 243 -5.40 25.43 -7.53
N ASN A 244 -5.32 26.07 -8.70
CA ASN A 244 -5.62 25.45 -9.98
C ASN A 244 -4.49 25.69 -10.97
N GLY A 245 -3.67 24.66 -11.21
CA GLY A 245 -2.60 24.63 -12.20
C GLY A 245 -2.94 23.85 -13.47
N ASN A 246 -4.19 23.41 -13.63
CA ASN A 246 -4.62 22.59 -14.75
C ASN A 246 -5.14 23.46 -15.90
N ASP A 247 -4.78 23.14 -17.15
CA ASP A 247 -5.39 23.74 -18.33
C ASP A 247 -6.56 22.88 -18.84
N ALA A 248 -7.74 23.48 -18.97
CA ALA A 248 -8.92 22.84 -19.51
C ALA A 248 -8.75 22.39 -20.98
N SER A 249 -7.72 22.86 -21.68
CA SER A 249 -7.37 22.40 -23.03
C SER A 249 -6.90 20.94 -23.11
N ALA A 250 -6.61 20.31 -21.95
CA ALA A 250 -6.22 18.89 -21.80
C ALA A 250 -4.88 18.49 -22.44
N ASP A 251 -4.14 19.42 -23.06
CA ASP A 251 -2.87 19.13 -23.72
C ASP A 251 -1.64 19.55 -22.89
N HIS A 252 -1.75 20.54 -21.99
CA HIS A 252 -0.60 21.04 -21.20
C HIS A 252 -1.02 21.63 -19.84
N GLY A 253 -0.60 21.03 -18.72
CA GLY A 253 -0.74 21.66 -17.39
C GLY A 253 0.41 22.63 -17.06
N MET A 254 0.43 23.13 -15.83
CA MET A 254 1.57 23.90 -15.31
C MET A 254 2.88 23.11 -15.39
N THR A 255 3.99 23.78 -15.73
CA THR A 255 5.33 23.19 -15.71
C THR A 255 6.20 23.87 -14.66
N VAL A 256 6.85 23.09 -13.80
CA VAL A 256 7.81 23.60 -12.81
C VAL A 256 9.12 22.84 -12.93
N ASP A 257 10.19 23.57 -13.25
CA ASP A 257 11.52 23.00 -13.43
C ASP A 257 12.26 22.85 -12.08
N GLY A 258 12.00 23.75 -11.13
CA GLY A 258 12.49 23.66 -9.76
C GLY A 258 11.52 22.97 -8.79
N PRO A 259 11.88 22.85 -7.50
CA PRO A 259 11.08 22.09 -6.54
C PRO A 259 9.73 22.77 -6.28
N VAL A 260 8.68 21.96 -6.14
CA VAL A 260 7.36 22.41 -5.69
C VAL A 260 7.24 22.13 -4.21
N VAL A 261 7.02 23.17 -3.40
CA VAL A 261 7.05 23.09 -1.94
C VAL A 261 5.75 23.62 -1.36
N PHE A 262 5.02 22.77 -0.62
CA PHE A 262 3.84 23.15 0.16
C PHE A 262 4.06 22.70 1.60
N LYS A 263 4.69 23.54 2.43
CA LYS A 263 5.08 23.17 3.81
C LYS A 263 4.30 23.96 4.84
N GLY A 264 3.60 23.26 5.75
CA GLY A 264 2.78 23.90 6.78
C GLY A 264 1.68 24.79 6.21
N VAL A 265 1.17 24.41 5.03
CA VAL A 265 0.10 25.12 4.33
C VAL A 265 -1.26 24.56 4.73
N THR A 266 -2.29 25.38 4.58
CA THR A 266 -3.68 24.91 4.65
C THR A 266 -4.42 25.33 3.39
N VAL A 267 -4.93 24.34 2.64
CA VAL A 267 -5.76 24.58 1.45
C VAL A 267 -7.18 24.11 1.72
N ARG A 268 -8.12 25.05 1.80
CA ARG A 268 -9.53 24.74 2.07
C ARG A 268 -10.28 24.28 0.83
N GLY A 269 -9.98 24.90 -0.32
CA GLY A 269 -10.52 24.53 -1.63
C GLY A 269 -9.78 23.36 -2.29
N PRO A 270 -10.17 22.98 -3.52
CA PRO A 270 -9.48 21.94 -4.28
C PRO A 270 -8.09 22.40 -4.74
N THR A 271 -7.21 21.42 -4.94
CA THR A 271 -5.89 21.60 -5.54
C THR A 271 -5.81 20.77 -6.82
N ASP A 272 -5.82 21.41 -7.98
CA ASP A 272 -5.81 20.75 -9.29
C ASP A 272 -4.44 20.92 -9.97
N PHE A 273 -3.71 19.81 -10.13
CA PHE A 273 -2.43 19.69 -10.83
C PHE A 273 -2.53 18.71 -12.00
N ARG A 274 -3.73 18.51 -12.56
CA ARG A 274 -3.88 17.63 -13.72
C ARG A 274 -3.02 18.11 -14.89
N TYR A 275 -2.44 17.16 -15.60
CA TYR A 275 -1.52 17.39 -16.72
C TYR A 275 -0.24 18.18 -16.36
N ALA A 276 0.03 18.46 -15.08
CA ALA A 276 1.20 19.21 -14.67
C ALA A 276 2.48 18.37 -14.85
N THR A 277 3.59 19.05 -15.17
CA THR A 277 4.91 18.44 -15.28
C THR A 277 5.85 19.01 -14.21
N PHE A 278 6.37 18.13 -13.35
CA PHE A 278 7.30 18.47 -12.29
C PHE A 278 8.66 17.84 -12.56
N ARG A 279 9.66 18.66 -12.90
CA ARG A 279 11.03 18.16 -13.18
C ARG A 279 11.86 17.94 -11.92
N ALA A 280 11.52 18.64 -10.85
CA ALA A 280 12.14 18.49 -9.54
C ALA A 280 11.11 18.00 -8.50
N PRO A 281 11.54 17.59 -7.30
CA PRO A 281 10.66 16.94 -6.34
C PRO A 281 9.49 17.82 -5.88
N VAL A 282 8.31 17.20 -5.76
CA VAL A 282 7.13 17.80 -5.12
C VAL A 282 7.13 17.43 -3.64
N GLN A 283 7.17 18.42 -2.74
CA GLN A 283 7.40 18.22 -1.30
C GLN A 283 6.30 18.87 -0.46
N PHE A 284 5.45 18.05 0.17
CA PHE A 284 4.38 18.52 1.07
C PHE A 284 4.70 18.25 2.55
N HIS A 285 5.69 17.41 2.83
CA HIS A 285 6.05 17.00 4.19
C HIS A 285 6.43 18.20 5.09
N PRO A 286 5.86 18.30 6.30
CA PRO A 286 6.17 19.36 7.27
C PRO A 286 7.62 19.25 7.78
N GLU A 287 8.37 20.35 7.88
CA GLU A 287 9.66 20.31 8.60
C GLU A 287 9.43 20.12 10.10
N GLN A 288 10.43 19.58 10.80
CA GLN A 288 10.31 19.39 12.26
C GLN A 288 9.96 20.73 12.93
N HIS A 289 8.88 20.75 13.73
CA HIS A 289 8.34 21.92 14.42
C HIS A 289 7.56 22.91 13.51
N SER A 290 7.22 22.53 12.28
CA SER A 290 6.29 23.30 11.44
C SER A 290 4.83 22.94 11.71
N THR A 291 3.91 23.81 11.29
CA THR A 291 2.48 23.48 11.21
C THR A 291 2.26 22.30 10.27
N GLU A 292 1.23 21.50 10.55
CA GLU A 292 0.79 20.42 9.66
C GLU A 292 0.47 20.95 8.26
N THR A 293 0.86 20.22 7.22
CA THR A 293 0.39 20.47 5.85
C THR A 293 -0.96 19.77 5.66
N ARG A 294 -2.00 20.55 5.36
CA ARG A 294 -3.39 20.06 5.28
C ARG A 294 -4.10 20.51 4.02
N PHE A 295 -4.77 19.55 3.37
CA PHE A 295 -5.66 19.78 2.23
C PHE A 295 -7.09 19.33 2.61
N ASP A 296 -8.00 20.29 2.77
CA ASP A 296 -9.41 20.01 3.08
C ASP A 296 -10.18 19.59 1.81
N GLY A 297 -9.84 20.22 0.68
CA GLY A 297 -10.34 19.87 -0.65
C GLY A 297 -9.61 18.70 -1.30
N ALA A 298 -10.15 18.20 -2.41
CA ALA A 298 -9.50 17.15 -3.20
C ALA A 298 -8.18 17.65 -3.79
N VAL A 299 -7.19 16.75 -3.87
CA VAL A 299 -5.90 17.01 -4.51
C VAL A 299 -5.78 16.08 -5.71
N ASP A 300 -5.65 16.67 -6.89
CA ASP A 300 -5.74 15.96 -8.15
C ASP A 300 -4.44 16.08 -8.97
N PHE A 301 -3.79 14.95 -9.19
CA PHE A 301 -2.60 14.79 -10.03
C PHE A 301 -2.90 13.86 -11.23
N GLU A 302 -4.16 13.77 -11.69
CA GLU A 302 -4.51 12.96 -12.85
C GLU A 302 -3.66 13.37 -14.08
N ARG A 303 -3.00 12.40 -14.72
CA ARG A 303 -2.10 12.62 -15.86
C ARG A 303 -0.91 13.55 -15.57
N ALA A 304 -0.53 13.72 -14.30
CA ALA A 304 0.68 14.47 -13.95
C ALA A 304 1.96 13.64 -14.19
N THR A 305 3.05 14.33 -14.50
CA THR A 305 4.38 13.72 -14.65
C THR A 305 5.30 14.19 -13.53
N PHE A 306 5.85 13.24 -12.76
CA PHE A 306 6.84 13.47 -11.71
C PHE A 306 8.20 12.90 -12.12
N GLU A 307 9.07 13.72 -12.71
CA GLU A 307 10.41 13.25 -13.13
C GLU A 307 11.29 12.91 -11.92
N ALA A 308 11.19 13.69 -10.85
CA ALA A 308 11.98 13.50 -9.62
C ALA A 308 11.19 12.91 -8.43
N GLY A 309 9.92 12.57 -8.64
CA GLY A 309 9.05 11.97 -7.62
C GLY A 309 8.39 12.96 -6.66
N PHE A 310 7.76 12.44 -5.61
CA PHE A 310 7.01 13.23 -4.63
C PHE A 310 7.25 12.75 -3.20
N ASP A 311 7.16 13.67 -2.23
CA ASP A 311 7.24 13.42 -0.81
C ASP A 311 6.06 14.07 -0.07
N PHE A 312 5.04 13.25 0.20
CA PHE A 312 3.82 13.59 0.91
C PHE A 312 3.77 12.97 2.30
N ARG A 313 4.94 12.66 2.88
CA ARG A 313 5.01 12.08 4.22
C ARG A 313 4.35 13.00 5.25
N GLU A 314 3.68 12.38 6.23
CA GLU A 314 3.00 13.09 7.34
C GLU A 314 2.05 14.21 6.88
N THR A 315 1.56 14.15 5.63
CA THR A 315 0.61 15.12 5.08
C THR A 315 -0.82 14.66 5.33
N VAL A 316 -1.71 15.60 5.65
CA VAL A 316 -3.13 15.30 5.90
C VAL A 316 -3.98 15.74 4.71
N PHE A 317 -4.69 14.77 4.13
CA PHE A 317 -5.66 14.94 3.06
C PHE A 317 -7.05 14.56 3.58
N ASP A 318 -7.87 15.54 3.90
CA ASP A 318 -9.30 15.29 4.19
C ASP A 318 -10.07 15.03 2.89
N GLY A 319 -9.69 15.73 1.82
CA GLY A 319 -10.14 15.42 0.48
C GLY A 319 -9.56 14.11 -0.03
N ARG A 320 -10.06 13.63 -1.17
CA ARG A 320 -9.44 12.47 -1.83
C ARG A 320 -8.16 12.93 -2.53
N LEU A 321 -7.13 12.09 -2.45
CA LEU A 321 -5.91 12.22 -3.24
C LEU A 321 -6.05 11.36 -4.51
N TYR A 322 -5.94 12.00 -5.67
CA TYR A 322 -5.90 11.34 -6.98
C TYR A 322 -4.49 11.48 -7.54
N VAL A 323 -3.87 10.35 -7.84
CA VAL A 323 -2.62 10.24 -8.60
C VAL A 323 -2.91 9.19 -9.67
N ALA A 324 -3.90 9.43 -10.51
CA ALA A 324 -4.33 8.49 -11.54
C ALA A 324 -3.69 8.84 -12.89
N ASP A 325 -3.47 7.85 -13.75
CA ASP A 325 -2.84 8.05 -15.07
C ASP A 325 -1.48 8.80 -15.00
N ALA A 326 -0.82 8.78 -13.83
CA ALA A 326 0.37 9.57 -13.57
C ALA A 326 1.63 8.77 -13.92
N THR A 327 2.69 9.47 -14.32
CA THR A 327 4.01 8.86 -14.53
C THR A 327 4.96 9.35 -13.45
N VAL A 328 5.50 8.43 -12.65
CA VAL A 328 6.39 8.72 -11.52
C VAL A 328 7.76 8.08 -11.76
N SER A 329 8.73 8.88 -12.22
CA SER A 329 10.09 8.40 -12.47
C SER A 329 10.97 8.41 -11.22
N GLY A 330 10.70 9.32 -10.29
CA GLY A 330 11.37 9.38 -8.99
C GLY A 330 10.63 8.63 -7.88
N ARG A 331 11.19 8.63 -6.66
CA ARG A 331 10.55 7.95 -5.52
C ARG A 331 9.24 8.64 -5.14
N GLY A 332 8.18 7.87 -4.92
CA GLY A 332 6.94 8.36 -4.31
C GLY A 332 6.90 7.99 -2.83
N ARG A 333 6.61 8.96 -1.95
CA ARG A 333 6.50 8.73 -0.51
C ARG A 333 5.21 9.29 0.06
N LEU A 334 4.51 8.45 0.81
CA LEU A 334 3.27 8.68 1.55
C LEU A 334 3.39 8.20 3.01
N ASP A 335 4.62 8.00 3.49
CA ASP A 335 4.85 7.44 4.83
C ASP A 335 4.20 8.31 5.92
N GLY A 336 3.38 7.70 6.76
CA GLY A 336 2.63 8.38 7.82
C GLY A 336 1.57 9.38 7.34
N ALA A 337 1.27 9.44 6.04
CA ALA A 337 0.22 10.32 5.52
C ALA A 337 -1.18 9.87 5.99
N GLU A 338 -2.09 10.84 6.16
CA GLU A 338 -3.48 10.59 6.55
C GLU A 338 -4.42 10.96 5.41
N LEU A 339 -5.15 9.98 4.88
CA LEU A 339 -5.99 10.07 3.68
C LEU A 339 -7.44 9.73 4.06
N ALA A 340 -8.21 10.73 4.48
CA ALA A 340 -9.53 10.49 5.09
C ALA A 340 -10.55 9.89 4.10
N ARG A 341 -10.49 10.26 2.81
CA ARG A 341 -11.48 9.88 1.78
C ARG A 341 -10.98 8.84 0.77
N GLY A 342 -9.76 8.35 0.94
CA GLY A 342 -9.14 7.36 0.07
C GLY A 342 -8.02 7.90 -0.80
N LEU A 343 -7.38 6.99 -1.52
CA LEU A 343 -6.30 7.23 -2.46
C LEU A 343 -6.61 6.47 -3.75
N THR A 344 -6.46 7.14 -4.89
CA THR A 344 -6.59 6.53 -6.22
C THR A 344 -5.25 6.66 -6.95
N LEU A 345 -4.63 5.52 -7.26
CA LEU A 345 -3.40 5.38 -8.04
C LEU A 345 -3.66 4.83 -9.45
N ASP A 346 -4.91 4.63 -9.86
CA ASP A 346 -5.25 3.87 -11.07
C ASP A 346 -4.48 4.30 -12.31
N ARG A 347 -4.01 3.34 -13.11
CA ARG A 347 -3.21 3.55 -14.34
C ARG A 347 -1.91 4.34 -14.10
N THR A 348 -1.38 4.30 -12.89
CA THR A 348 -0.07 4.90 -12.59
C THR A 348 1.07 3.99 -13.02
N GLU A 349 2.09 4.61 -13.59
CA GLU A 349 3.35 3.97 -13.92
C GLU A 349 4.45 4.51 -13.01
N THR A 350 5.21 3.63 -12.37
CA THR A 350 6.36 4.02 -11.55
C THR A 350 7.60 3.21 -11.90
N THR A 351 8.73 3.88 -12.05
CA THR A 351 10.03 3.19 -12.23
C THR A 351 10.81 3.04 -10.93
N ALA A 352 10.52 3.89 -9.95
CA ALA A 352 11.18 3.92 -8.65
C ALA A 352 10.24 3.44 -7.52
N PRO A 353 10.76 3.15 -6.31
CA PRO A 353 9.94 2.70 -5.19
C PRO A 353 8.80 3.67 -4.82
N LEU A 354 7.65 3.09 -4.47
CA LEU A 354 6.53 3.77 -3.82
C LEU A 354 6.44 3.30 -2.37
N SER A 355 6.68 4.21 -1.42
CA SER A 355 6.62 3.92 0.01
C SER A 355 5.41 4.61 0.63
N ALA A 356 4.58 3.87 1.34
CA ALA A 356 3.42 4.34 2.10
C ALA A 356 3.40 3.68 3.49
N THR A 357 4.58 3.59 4.12
CA THR A 357 4.73 2.95 5.43
C THR A 357 3.97 3.73 6.50
N GLY A 358 3.13 3.07 7.29
CA GLY A 358 2.34 3.68 8.35
C GLY A 358 1.24 4.63 7.84
N VAL A 359 0.88 4.56 6.55
CA VAL A 359 -0.20 5.36 5.96
C VAL A 359 -1.55 5.04 6.62
N ARG A 360 -2.42 6.04 6.78
CA ARG A 360 -3.79 5.84 7.26
C ARG A 360 -4.80 6.23 6.19
N VAL A 361 -5.47 5.24 5.60
CA VAL A 361 -6.48 5.46 4.57
C VAL A 361 -7.87 5.19 5.15
N GLY A 362 -8.66 6.25 5.35
CA GLY A 362 -10.02 6.16 5.88
C GLY A 362 -11.06 5.72 4.86
N GLY A 363 -10.75 5.87 3.57
CA GLY A 363 -11.58 5.44 2.44
C GLY A 363 -10.99 4.26 1.67
N PRO A 364 -11.46 4.01 0.43
CA PRO A 364 -10.89 2.97 -0.43
C PRO A 364 -9.49 3.36 -0.93
N LEU A 365 -8.67 2.34 -1.16
CA LEU A 365 -7.37 2.41 -1.82
C LEU A 365 -7.49 1.71 -3.18
N SER A 366 -7.47 2.49 -4.25
CA SER A 366 -7.59 1.98 -5.62
C SER A 366 -6.21 2.01 -6.29
N ILE A 367 -5.76 0.84 -6.74
CA ILE A 367 -4.48 0.61 -7.41
C ILE A 367 -4.75 -0.25 -8.64
N VAL A 368 -5.61 0.23 -9.53
CA VAL A 368 -6.10 -0.54 -10.69
C VAL A 368 -5.25 -0.25 -11.91
N ALA A 369 -4.96 -1.26 -12.74
CA ALA A 369 -4.26 -1.15 -14.01
C ALA A 369 -2.90 -0.41 -13.93
N CYS A 370 -2.19 -0.55 -12.80
CA CYS A 370 -0.91 0.11 -12.57
C CYS A 370 0.28 -0.76 -13.02
N GLU A 371 1.40 -0.11 -13.36
CA GLU A 371 2.69 -0.77 -13.61
C GLU A 371 3.74 -0.20 -12.63
N PHE A 372 4.10 -0.99 -11.61
CA PHE A 372 5.14 -0.61 -10.65
C PHE A 372 6.41 -1.43 -10.90
N ASP A 373 7.41 -0.86 -11.57
CA ASP A 373 8.71 -1.54 -11.70
C ASP A 373 9.48 -1.54 -10.37
N GLY A 374 9.31 -0.48 -9.57
CA GLY A 374 9.84 -0.37 -8.22
C GLY A 374 8.99 -1.10 -7.17
N PRO A 375 9.56 -1.40 -5.99
CA PRO A 375 8.81 -2.04 -4.91
C PRO A 375 7.75 -1.08 -4.35
N VAL A 376 6.60 -1.65 -3.99
CA VAL A 376 5.49 -0.94 -3.34
C VAL A 376 5.36 -1.44 -1.89
N ALA A 377 5.48 -0.53 -0.92
CA ALA A 377 5.41 -0.87 0.50
C ALA A 377 4.31 -0.08 1.21
N LEU A 378 3.38 -0.77 1.87
CA LEU A 378 2.31 -0.21 2.71
C LEU A 378 2.43 -0.72 4.16
N ASP A 379 3.67 -1.00 4.58
CA ASP A 379 3.97 -1.66 5.85
C ASP A 379 3.47 -0.84 7.05
N GLY A 380 2.83 -1.49 8.02
CA GLY A 380 2.25 -0.83 9.19
C GLY A 380 1.08 0.10 8.87
N GLY A 381 0.59 0.13 7.62
CA GLY A 381 -0.52 0.96 7.19
C GLY A 381 -1.86 0.49 7.73
N VAL A 382 -2.81 1.41 7.85
CA VAL A 382 -4.21 1.10 8.22
C VAL A 382 -5.11 1.52 7.07
N VAL A 383 -5.80 0.57 6.46
CA VAL A 383 -6.77 0.81 5.38
C VAL A 383 -8.16 0.40 5.85
N ALA A 384 -9.03 1.39 6.01
CA ALA A 384 -10.40 1.16 6.46
C ALA A 384 -11.32 0.71 5.33
N GLY A 385 -11.15 1.26 4.12
CA GLY A 385 -11.88 0.85 2.92
C GLY A 385 -11.29 -0.36 2.22
N GLU A 386 -11.88 -0.72 1.08
CA GLU A 386 -11.39 -1.79 0.21
C GLU A 386 -10.06 -1.42 -0.45
N VAL A 387 -9.17 -2.41 -0.59
CA VAL A 387 -7.95 -2.32 -1.40
C VAL A 387 -8.23 -3.03 -2.73
N ASP A 388 -8.39 -2.28 -3.81
CA ASP A 388 -8.67 -2.82 -5.14
C ASP A 388 -7.43 -2.74 -6.02
N CYS A 389 -6.91 -3.89 -6.45
CA CYS A 389 -5.77 -3.99 -7.35
C CYS A 389 -6.12 -4.52 -8.75
N ASN A 390 -7.41 -4.64 -9.12
CA ASN A 390 -7.79 -5.17 -10.44
C ASN A 390 -8.99 -4.53 -11.15
N GLY A 391 -9.82 -3.71 -10.50
CA GLY A 391 -10.91 -2.98 -11.18
C GLY A 391 -12.10 -3.84 -11.63
N GLY A 392 -12.09 -5.14 -11.33
CA GLY A 392 -13.13 -6.10 -11.69
C GLY A 392 -12.91 -6.81 -13.04
N GLU A 393 -11.89 -6.42 -13.82
CA GLU A 393 -11.57 -7.01 -15.12
C GLU A 393 -10.10 -7.45 -15.21
N ARG A 394 -9.84 -8.60 -15.84
CA ARG A 394 -8.47 -9.16 -15.94
C ARG A 394 -7.48 -8.24 -16.64
N GLY A 395 -7.93 -7.40 -17.58
CA GLY A 395 -7.08 -6.44 -18.29
C GLY A 395 -6.66 -5.23 -17.44
N GLU A 396 -7.30 -5.05 -16.29
CA GLU A 396 -7.08 -3.95 -15.37
C GLU A 396 -6.34 -4.41 -14.10
N ALA A 397 -5.85 -5.64 -14.06
CA ALA A 397 -5.04 -6.14 -12.96
C ALA A 397 -3.66 -5.48 -12.92
N THR A 398 -3.28 -5.01 -11.74
CA THR A 398 -1.99 -4.34 -11.53
C THR A 398 -0.81 -5.30 -11.60
N ARG A 399 0.30 -4.78 -12.12
CA ARG A 399 1.60 -5.47 -12.18
C ARG A 399 2.59 -4.85 -11.19
N PHE A 400 3.10 -5.67 -10.29
CA PHE A 400 4.21 -5.34 -9.40
C PHE A 400 5.49 -6.02 -9.90
N GLY A 401 6.42 -5.26 -10.46
CA GLY A 401 7.70 -5.75 -10.99
C GLY A 401 8.65 -6.22 -9.89
N ALA A 402 8.91 -5.37 -8.88
CA ALA A 402 9.91 -5.65 -7.83
C ALA A 402 9.35 -6.19 -6.50
N GLY A 403 8.05 -6.08 -6.24
CA GLY A 403 7.42 -6.64 -5.05
C GLY A 403 6.31 -5.77 -4.44
N LEU A 404 5.50 -6.39 -3.60
CA LEU A 404 4.42 -5.77 -2.82
C LEU A 404 4.58 -6.15 -1.35
N SER A 405 4.62 -5.16 -0.47
CA SER A 405 4.68 -5.37 0.98
C SER A 405 3.49 -4.70 1.69
N LEU A 406 2.81 -5.48 2.53
CA LEU A 406 1.71 -5.08 3.42
C LEU A 406 2.02 -5.55 4.86
N ALA A 407 3.30 -5.58 5.22
CA ALA A 407 3.73 -6.19 6.46
C ALA A 407 3.34 -5.34 7.67
N GLY A 408 2.70 -5.95 8.67
CA GLY A 408 2.14 -5.26 9.82
C GLY A 408 0.91 -4.39 9.50
N ALA A 409 0.31 -4.51 8.31
CA ALA A 409 -0.84 -3.68 7.92
C ALA A 409 -2.16 -4.16 8.57
N GLU A 410 -3.09 -3.21 8.79
CA GLU A 410 -4.46 -3.48 9.23
C GLU A 410 -5.43 -3.09 8.09
N CYS A 411 -5.93 -4.10 7.37
CA CYS A 411 -6.94 -3.93 6.32
C CYS A 411 -8.30 -4.35 6.89
N ARG A 412 -9.20 -3.39 7.08
CA ARG A 412 -10.51 -3.64 7.71
C ARG A 412 -11.58 -4.14 6.74
N SER A 413 -11.40 -3.86 5.45
CA SER A 413 -12.27 -4.34 4.37
C SER A 413 -11.49 -5.28 3.45
N GLY A 414 -12.11 -5.72 2.36
CA GLY A 414 -11.52 -6.67 1.41
C GLY A 414 -10.26 -6.17 0.74
N VAL A 415 -9.40 -7.12 0.36
CA VAL A 415 -8.19 -6.90 -0.45
C VAL A 415 -8.31 -7.75 -1.71
N ASP A 416 -8.46 -7.08 -2.85
CA ASP A 416 -8.71 -7.73 -4.12
C ASP A 416 -7.45 -7.76 -5.00
N LEU A 417 -6.77 -8.90 -5.01
CA LEU A 417 -5.55 -9.20 -5.75
C LEU A 417 -5.83 -10.10 -6.97
N ARG A 418 -7.08 -10.22 -7.43
CA ARG A 418 -7.41 -11.08 -8.56
C ARG A 418 -6.60 -10.71 -9.80
N TRP A 419 -6.02 -11.73 -10.42
CA TRP A 419 -5.18 -11.64 -11.62
C TRP A 419 -3.92 -10.75 -11.52
N VAL A 420 -3.60 -10.25 -10.33
CA VAL A 420 -2.38 -9.46 -10.09
C VAL A 420 -1.16 -10.30 -10.43
N THR A 421 -0.17 -9.66 -11.06
CA THR A 421 1.13 -10.29 -11.34
C THR A 421 2.19 -9.60 -10.50
N CYS A 422 2.90 -10.37 -9.69
CA CYS A 422 4.03 -9.91 -8.91
C CYS A 422 5.30 -10.68 -9.31
N GLY A 423 6.25 -9.98 -9.94
CA GLY A 423 7.55 -10.52 -10.34
C GLY A 423 8.50 -10.70 -9.14
N GLY A 424 8.41 -9.81 -8.16
CA GLY A 424 9.12 -9.91 -6.88
C GLY A 424 8.31 -10.62 -5.79
N PRO A 425 8.81 -10.62 -4.53
CA PRO A 425 8.11 -11.22 -3.41
C PRO A 425 6.86 -10.41 -3.02
N VAL A 426 5.83 -11.12 -2.57
CA VAL A 426 4.70 -10.54 -1.84
C VAL A 426 4.89 -10.80 -0.35
N ALA A 427 4.95 -9.75 0.47
CA ALA A 427 5.22 -9.86 1.91
C ALA A 427 4.08 -9.29 2.74
N PHE A 428 3.41 -10.14 3.52
CA PHE A 428 2.45 -9.75 4.56
C PHE A 428 3.05 -9.93 5.95
N HIS A 429 4.30 -10.34 6.07
CA HIS A 429 5.01 -10.53 7.33
C HIS A 429 6.33 -9.77 7.30
N ASP A 430 6.61 -9.06 8.40
CA ASP A 430 7.90 -8.43 8.63
C ASP A 430 8.59 -9.18 9.78
N PRO A 431 9.72 -9.85 9.54
CA PRO A 431 10.44 -10.59 10.57
C PRO A 431 11.14 -9.68 11.59
N GLU A 432 11.29 -8.38 11.31
CA GLU A 432 11.95 -7.42 12.19
C GLU A 432 10.98 -6.79 13.18
N THR A 433 9.67 -6.86 12.94
CA THR A 433 8.65 -6.26 13.80
C THR A 433 7.74 -7.31 14.45
N GLU A 434 7.26 -6.99 15.66
CA GLU A 434 6.22 -7.80 16.32
C GLU A 434 4.81 -7.48 15.78
N SER A 435 4.71 -6.57 14.81
CA SER A 435 3.45 -6.11 14.23
C SER A 435 2.83 -7.21 13.39
N ARG A 436 1.58 -7.56 13.72
CA ARG A 436 0.82 -8.60 13.02
C ARG A 436 -0.06 -7.99 11.94
N THR A 437 0.05 -8.48 10.71
CA THR A 437 -0.89 -8.13 9.64
C THR A 437 -2.25 -8.76 9.88
N THR A 438 -3.31 -7.98 9.69
CA THR A 438 -4.69 -8.41 9.90
C THR A 438 -5.56 -8.02 8.72
N PHE A 439 -6.32 -8.99 8.22
CA PHE A 439 -7.34 -8.82 7.19
C PHE A 439 -8.71 -9.10 7.81
N GLY A 440 -9.48 -8.02 8.00
CA GLY A 440 -10.80 -8.04 8.62
C GLY A 440 -11.93 -8.49 7.68
N ASP A 441 -11.63 -8.78 6.41
CA ASP A 441 -12.54 -9.31 5.40
C ASP A 441 -11.79 -10.24 4.43
N ALA A 442 -12.33 -10.50 3.24
CA ALA A 442 -11.76 -11.38 2.23
C ALA A 442 -10.47 -10.82 1.60
N VAL A 443 -9.46 -11.68 1.47
CA VAL A 443 -8.31 -11.50 0.59
C VAL A 443 -8.49 -12.44 -0.59
N ASP A 444 -8.69 -11.90 -1.79
CA ASP A 444 -8.95 -12.68 -3.01
C ASP A 444 -7.80 -12.51 -4.00
N ALA A 445 -6.97 -13.54 -4.14
CA ALA A 445 -5.88 -13.61 -5.09
C ALA A 445 -6.20 -14.53 -6.28
N THR A 446 -7.48 -14.68 -6.64
CA THR A 446 -7.88 -15.63 -7.68
C THR A 446 -7.19 -15.34 -9.02
N GLY A 447 -6.52 -16.33 -9.57
CA GLY A 447 -5.79 -16.23 -10.83
C GLY A 447 -4.52 -15.35 -10.78
N ALA A 448 -4.05 -14.98 -9.59
CA ALA A 448 -2.83 -14.21 -9.41
C ALA A 448 -1.57 -15.01 -9.75
N ARG A 449 -0.49 -14.30 -10.08
CA ARG A 449 0.84 -14.87 -10.33
C ARG A 449 1.86 -14.25 -9.39
N PHE A 450 2.47 -15.07 -8.55
CA PHE A 450 3.49 -14.68 -7.56
C PHE A 450 4.81 -15.38 -7.90
N ASP A 451 5.62 -14.75 -8.76
CA ASP A 451 6.89 -15.34 -9.21
C ASP A 451 7.93 -15.38 -8.07
N GLY A 452 7.92 -14.39 -7.16
CA GLY A 452 8.77 -14.35 -5.96
C GLY A 452 8.15 -14.96 -4.70
N GLY A 453 7.02 -15.68 -4.83
CA GLY A 453 6.31 -16.31 -3.70
C GLY A 453 5.54 -15.34 -2.81
N LEU A 454 4.98 -15.88 -1.73
CA LEU A 454 4.19 -15.15 -0.74
C LEU A 454 4.69 -15.47 0.68
N ASP A 455 5.10 -14.45 1.43
CA ASP A 455 5.39 -14.56 2.86
C ASP A 455 4.26 -13.95 3.69
N ALA A 456 3.34 -14.80 4.14
CA ALA A 456 2.20 -14.45 4.98
C ALA A 456 2.24 -15.20 6.31
N ARG A 457 3.42 -15.22 6.95
CA ARG A 457 3.62 -15.80 8.28
C ARG A 457 2.99 -14.95 9.38
N SER A 458 2.46 -15.60 10.41
CA SER A 458 1.82 -14.97 11.57
C SER A 458 0.67 -14.02 11.19
N VAL A 459 0.02 -14.20 10.04
CA VAL A 459 -1.06 -13.31 9.56
C VAL A 459 -2.41 -13.79 10.09
N ARG A 460 -3.33 -12.86 10.36
CA ARG A 460 -4.71 -13.18 10.70
C ARG A 460 -5.65 -12.84 9.55
N PHE A 461 -6.32 -13.85 9.02
CA PHE A 461 -7.39 -13.75 8.03
C PHE A 461 -8.72 -14.05 8.73
N ASP A 462 -9.47 -13.01 9.09
CA ASP A 462 -10.74 -13.17 9.84
C ASP A 462 -11.82 -13.87 9.01
N HIS A 463 -11.79 -13.71 7.68
CA HIS A 463 -12.76 -14.28 6.76
C HIS A 463 -12.10 -15.20 5.73
N LEU A 464 -12.06 -14.80 4.46
CA LEU A 464 -11.58 -15.63 3.36
C LEU A 464 -10.12 -15.32 3.03
N ALA A 465 -9.28 -16.35 2.99
CA ALA A 465 -8.00 -16.35 2.28
C ALA A 465 -8.18 -17.15 0.98
N GLY A 466 -8.37 -16.45 -0.13
CA GLY A 466 -8.64 -17.01 -1.45
C GLY A 466 -7.40 -17.03 -2.33
N PHE A 467 -6.87 -18.21 -2.57
CA PHE A 467 -5.74 -18.50 -3.46
C PHE A 467 -6.18 -19.50 -4.54
N GLU A 468 -7.29 -19.22 -5.22
CA GLU A 468 -7.82 -20.06 -6.30
C GLU A 468 -7.07 -19.77 -7.61
N ASP A 469 -6.73 -20.78 -8.42
CA ASP A 469 -5.98 -20.62 -9.68
C ASP A 469 -4.65 -19.85 -9.57
N VAL A 470 -3.96 -19.90 -8.42
CA VAL A 470 -2.72 -19.12 -8.19
C VAL A 470 -1.51 -19.80 -8.82
N ARG A 471 -0.65 -18.99 -9.45
CA ARG A 471 0.62 -19.43 -10.04
C ARG A 471 1.80 -18.95 -9.20
N ALA A 472 2.55 -19.88 -8.60
CA ALA A 472 3.64 -19.57 -7.69
C ALA A 472 5.01 -19.99 -8.27
N GLY A 473 5.99 -19.08 -8.28
CA GLY A 473 7.37 -19.37 -8.65
C GLY A 473 8.27 -19.74 -7.48
N ASP A 474 7.86 -19.41 -6.26
CA ASP A 474 8.51 -19.74 -4.99
C ASP A 474 7.41 -20.11 -3.95
N ASP A 475 7.81 -20.45 -2.72
CA ASP A 475 6.91 -20.91 -1.66
C ASP A 475 5.81 -19.90 -1.30
N ILE A 476 4.67 -20.45 -0.87
CA ILE A 476 3.60 -19.72 -0.20
C ILE A 476 3.64 -20.09 1.29
N ARG A 477 4.15 -19.17 2.12
CA ARG A 477 4.38 -19.38 3.55
C ARG A 477 3.26 -18.75 4.37
N LEU A 478 2.39 -19.58 4.93
CA LEU A 478 1.28 -19.21 5.83
C LEU A 478 1.54 -19.70 7.26
N ASP A 479 2.79 -19.91 7.64
CA ASP A 479 3.14 -20.46 8.96
C ASP A 479 2.67 -19.55 10.09
N GLU A 480 2.16 -20.11 11.19
CA GLU A 480 1.64 -19.40 12.37
C GLU A 480 0.41 -18.52 12.11
N SER A 481 -0.20 -18.64 10.92
CA SER A 481 -1.35 -17.84 10.54
C SER A 481 -2.67 -18.40 11.06
N GLU A 482 -3.62 -17.51 11.33
CA GLU A 482 -5.00 -17.82 11.75
C GLU A 482 -5.93 -17.56 10.57
N ILE A 483 -6.58 -18.60 10.03
CA ILE A 483 -7.40 -18.51 8.82
C ILE A 483 -8.81 -19.01 9.12
N GLY A 484 -9.81 -18.13 8.98
CA GLY A 484 -11.22 -18.52 9.09
C GLY A 484 -11.64 -19.47 7.97
N ARG A 485 -11.49 -19.05 6.71
CA ARG A 485 -11.77 -19.86 5.53
C ARG A 485 -10.61 -19.85 4.54
N LEU A 486 -10.05 -21.01 4.20
CA LEU A 486 -9.06 -21.15 3.14
C LEU A 486 -9.69 -21.68 1.86
N ARG A 487 -9.37 -21.08 0.72
CA ARG A 487 -9.50 -21.72 -0.60
C ARG A 487 -8.13 -21.67 -1.26
N SER A 488 -7.55 -22.82 -1.55
CA SER A 488 -6.21 -22.90 -2.14
C SER A 488 -6.25 -23.81 -3.33
N ASP A 489 -5.83 -23.31 -4.48
CA ASP A 489 -5.54 -24.06 -5.69
C ASP A 489 -4.30 -23.43 -6.33
N VAL A 490 -3.14 -23.99 -5.97
CA VAL A 490 -1.83 -23.45 -6.31
C VAL A 490 -1.15 -24.38 -7.29
N ALA A 491 -0.59 -23.82 -8.35
CA ALA A 491 0.21 -24.51 -9.34
C ALA A 491 1.54 -23.75 -9.58
N PRO A 492 2.59 -24.43 -10.06
CA PRO A 492 3.84 -23.76 -10.40
C PRO A 492 3.63 -22.72 -11.52
N ALA A 493 4.40 -21.64 -11.44
CA ALA A 493 4.35 -20.53 -12.39
C ALA A 493 4.95 -20.88 -13.76
N GLU A 494 5.95 -21.77 -13.78
CA GLU A 494 6.55 -22.32 -15.00
C GLU A 494 6.61 -23.85 -14.95
N ALA A 495 6.59 -24.49 -16.11
CA ALA A 495 6.80 -25.93 -16.21
C ALA A 495 8.31 -26.21 -16.05
N GLY A 496 8.73 -26.57 -14.84
CA GLY A 496 10.13 -26.80 -14.48
C GLY A 496 10.31 -27.76 -13.29
N ASP A 497 11.52 -27.81 -12.74
CA ASP A 497 11.84 -28.59 -11.54
C ASP A 497 11.44 -27.88 -10.24
N ASP A 498 11.06 -26.59 -10.29
CA ASP A 498 10.65 -25.84 -9.11
C ASP A 498 9.29 -26.35 -8.61
N ARG A 499 9.28 -26.76 -7.35
CA ARG A 499 8.11 -27.32 -6.66
C ARG A 499 7.73 -26.40 -5.50
N PRO A 500 6.85 -25.40 -5.72
CA PRO A 500 6.49 -24.48 -4.66
C PRO A 500 5.82 -25.24 -3.51
N THR A 501 6.21 -24.91 -2.28
CA THR A 501 5.58 -25.45 -1.08
C THR A 501 4.56 -24.46 -0.54
N VAL A 502 3.36 -24.94 -0.23
CA VAL A 502 2.35 -24.18 0.53
C VAL A 502 2.42 -24.64 1.99
N SER A 503 3.02 -23.83 2.86
CA SER A 503 3.21 -24.19 4.27
C SER A 503 2.23 -23.46 5.17
N LEU A 504 1.67 -24.14 6.17
CA LEU A 504 0.86 -23.56 7.24
C LEU A 504 1.29 -24.14 8.59
N ARG A 505 2.60 -24.15 8.84
CA ARG A 505 3.15 -24.76 10.05
C ARG A 505 2.69 -24.01 11.29
N ARG A 506 2.27 -24.70 12.35
CA ARG A 506 1.81 -24.06 13.60
C ARG A 506 0.66 -23.06 13.41
N GLY A 507 -0.02 -23.06 12.26
CA GLY A 507 -1.17 -22.21 11.97
C GLY A 507 -2.50 -22.90 12.26
N SER A 508 -3.60 -22.23 11.96
CA SER A 508 -4.95 -22.80 12.07
C SER A 508 -5.84 -22.45 10.89
N ILE A 509 -6.63 -23.41 10.43
CA ILE A 509 -7.68 -23.22 9.42
C ILE A 509 -8.99 -23.77 9.97
N ASP A 510 -10.04 -22.96 10.07
CA ASP A 510 -11.33 -23.43 10.60
C ASP A 510 -12.15 -24.22 9.57
N GLU A 511 -12.17 -23.78 8.30
CA GLU A 511 -12.83 -24.49 7.21
C GLU A 511 -12.29 -24.10 5.83
N GLY A 512 -12.60 -24.87 4.79
CA GLY A 512 -12.09 -24.53 3.46
C GLY A 512 -12.00 -25.66 2.45
N ALA A 513 -11.26 -25.39 1.39
CA ALA A 513 -10.87 -26.36 0.38
C ALA A 513 -9.40 -26.14 -0.02
N ILE A 514 -8.69 -27.24 -0.22
CA ILE A 514 -7.34 -27.29 -0.79
C ILE A 514 -7.43 -28.17 -2.04
N ALA A 515 -7.02 -27.65 -3.18
CA ALA A 515 -6.86 -28.36 -4.43
C ALA A 515 -5.39 -28.36 -4.84
N HIS A 516 -4.99 -29.39 -5.58
CA HIS A 516 -3.65 -29.48 -6.16
C HIS A 516 -3.69 -30.14 -7.54
N PRO A 517 -2.68 -29.90 -8.41
CA PRO A 517 -2.71 -30.33 -9.82
C PRO A 517 -2.65 -31.85 -10.09
N GLY A 518 -2.63 -32.69 -9.04
CA GLY A 518 -2.56 -34.15 -9.17
C GLY A 518 -1.23 -34.72 -9.71
N ASP A 519 -0.23 -33.91 -10.03
CA ASP A 519 1.02 -34.32 -10.69
C ASP A 519 2.28 -34.30 -9.78
N GLY A 520 2.14 -33.84 -8.53
CA GLY A 520 3.23 -33.80 -7.55
C GLY A 520 4.14 -32.58 -7.66
N THR A 521 3.73 -31.57 -8.42
CA THR A 521 4.47 -30.31 -8.58
C THR A 521 4.33 -29.36 -7.39
N VAL A 522 3.30 -29.53 -6.55
CA VAL A 522 3.05 -28.69 -5.38
C VAL A 522 2.86 -29.57 -4.15
N THR A 523 3.51 -29.17 -3.05
CA THR A 523 3.40 -29.87 -1.76
C THR A 523 2.81 -28.93 -0.71
N TYR A 524 1.87 -29.44 0.08
CA TYR A 524 1.28 -28.72 1.21
C TYR A 524 1.86 -29.26 2.53
N ASP A 525 2.41 -28.39 3.39
CA ASP A 525 2.93 -28.78 4.72
C ASP A 525 2.09 -28.18 5.85
N LEU A 526 1.28 -29.02 6.48
CA LEU A 526 0.38 -28.66 7.59
C LEU A 526 0.94 -29.13 8.95
N ALA A 527 2.27 -29.19 9.07
CA ALA A 527 2.92 -29.64 10.31
C ALA A 527 2.58 -28.75 11.51
N ASP A 528 2.21 -29.37 12.63
CA ASP A 528 1.77 -28.72 13.87
C ASP A 528 0.58 -27.75 13.72
N ALA A 529 -0.15 -27.82 12.61
CA ALA A 529 -1.31 -26.98 12.38
C ALA A 529 -2.55 -27.52 13.10
N ARG A 530 -3.56 -26.66 13.30
CA ARG A 530 -4.93 -27.06 13.64
C ARG A 530 -5.80 -26.98 12.39
N VAL A 531 -6.28 -28.14 11.94
CA VAL A 531 -7.04 -28.29 10.71
C VAL A 531 -8.50 -28.59 11.01
N GLY A 532 -9.36 -27.69 10.56
CA GLY A 532 -10.80 -27.74 10.74
C GLY A 532 -11.54 -28.56 9.67
N ARG A 533 -12.71 -28.07 9.25
CA ARG A 533 -13.54 -28.69 8.20
C ARG A 533 -13.03 -28.34 6.80
N ILE A 534 -11.88 -28.87 6.42
CA ILE A 534 -11.33 -28.69 5.08
C ILE A 534 -11.67 -29.87 4.16
N ARG A 535 -11.87 -29.58 2.87
CA ARG A 535 -11.85 -30.57 1.80
C ARG A 535 -10.50 -30.51 1.10
N ILE A 536 -9.99 -31.66 0.72
CA ILE A 536 -8.78 -31.81 -0.08
C ILE A 536 -9.18 -32.53 -1.36
N ASP A 537 -8.95 -31.87 -2.49
CA ASP A 537 -9.28 -32.34 -3.83
C ASP A 537 -7.99 -32.38 -4.68
N ALA A 538 -7.99 -33.20 -5.73
CA ALA A 538 -6.89 -33.31 -6.67
C ALA A 538 -7.44 -33.35 -8.09
N ASP A 539 -6.74 -32.68 -9.01
CA ASP A 539 -6.98 -32.84 -10.43
C ASP A 539 -6.60 -34.25 -10.91
N ASP A 540 -7.04 -34.61 -12.12
CA ASP A 540 -6.77 -35.91 -12.73
C ASP A 540 -5.25 -36.12 -12.89
N GLY A 541 -4.66 -36.94 -12.01
CA GLY A 541 -3.22 -37.21 -12.03
C GLY A 541 -2.81 -38.42 -11.19
N PRO A 542 -1.50 -38.78 -11.20
CA PRO A 542 -0.97 -39.92 -10.45
C PRO A 542 -0.97 -39.71 -8.93
N VAL A 543 -1.00 -38.46 -8.46
CA VAL A 543 -0.94 -38.09 -7.05
C VAL A 543 -2.35 -37.88 -6.53
N GLY A 544 -2.78 -38.73 -5.59
CA GLY A 544 -4.09 -38.62 -4.97
C GLY A 544 -4.19 -37.44 -3.99
N PRO A 545 -5.42 -37.05 -3.58
CA PRO A 545 -5.68 -35.85 -2.77
C PRO A 545 -4.81 -35.68 -1.52
N LEU A 546 -4.59 -36.77 -0.77
CA LEU A 546 -3.80 -36.70 0.48
C LEU A 546 -2.30 -36.93 0.27
N ALA A 547 -1.86 -37.34 -0.92
CA ALA A 547 -0.44 -37.68 -1.16
C ALA A 547 0.45 -36.44 -1.35
N ALA A 548 -0.15 -35.30 -1.71
CA ALA A 548 0.52 -34.00 -1.79
C ALA A 548 0.51 -33.22 -0.47
N VAL A 549 -0.15 -33.73 0.58
CA VAL A 549 -0.37 -33.00 1.84
C VAL A 549 0.31 -33.72 3.00
N ARG A 550 1.22 -33.04 3.69
CA ARG A 550 1.88 -33.54 4.91
C ARG A 550 1.12 -33.15 6.15
N PHE A 551 0.74 -34.15 6.96
CA PHE A 551 0.27 -33.95 8.33
C PHE A 551 1.26 -34.55 9.32
N LEU A 552 1.98 -33.68 10.03
CA LEU A 552 2.96 -34.05 11.06
C LEU A 552 2.66 -33.28 12.34
N GLY A 553 2.26 -33.94 13.42
CA GLY A 553 1.84 -33.23 14.64
C GLY A 553 0.56 -32.41 14.49
N THR A 554 -0.20 -32.59 13.39
CA THR A 554 -1.41 -31.83 13.08
C THR A 554 -2.58 -32.23 14.00
N GLU A 555 -3.27 -31.23 14.54
CA GLU A 555 -4.52 -31.40 15.27
C GLU A 555 -5.71 -31.30 14.32
N PHE A 556 -6.67 -32.22 14.44
CA PHE A 556 -7.84 -32.27 13.58
C PHE A 556 -9.10 -31.93 14.37
N ASP A 557 -9.83 -30.90 13.94
CA ASP A 557 -11.09 -30.46 14.54
C ASP A 557 -12.21 -30.45 13.50
N GLY A 558 -12.92 -31.57 13.35
CA GLY A 558 -14.00 -31.68 12.37
C GLY A 558 -13.57 -32.07 10.96
N PHE A 559 -12.27 -32.33 10.72
CA PHE A 559 -11.79 -32.93 9.48
C PHE A 559 -12.43 -34.32 9.26
N ARG A 560 -12.98 -34.56 8.07
CA ARG A 560 -13.67 -35.82 7.74
C ARG A 560 -12.75 -36.75 6.95
N PHE A 561 -12.31 -37.83 7.57
CA PHE A 561 -11.45 -38.85 6.93
C PHE A 561 -12.22 -39.80 5.99
N ALA A 562 -13.52 -40.00 6.20
CA ALA A 562 -14.35 -40.96 5.46
C ALA A 562 -14.27 -40.85 3.92
N PRO A 563 -14.32 -39.66 3.31
CA PRO A 563 -14.15 -39.52 1.85
C PRO A 563 -12.79 -40.00 1.33
N TYR A 564 -11.78 -40.07 2.20
CA TYR A 564 -10.39 -40.36 1.85
C TYR A 564 -9.95 -41.78 2.21
N HIS A 565 -10.84 -42.66 2.69
CA HIS A 565 -10.47 -44.03 3.09
C HIS A 565 -9.71 -44.78 1.99
N GLY A 566 -10.15 -44.69 0.73
CA GLY A 566 -9.45 -45.33 -0.39
C GLY A 566 -8.03 -44.81 -0.61
N ALA A 567 -7.83 -43.49 -0.49
CA ALA A 567 -6.51 -42.87 -0.61
C ALA A 567 -5.61 -43.22 0.58
N LEU A 568 -6.17 -43.22 1.80
CA LEU A 568 -5.47 -43.61 3.02
C LEU A 568 -5.07 -45.10 2.97
N GLU A 569 -5.93 -45.99 2.51
CA GLU A 569 -5.58 -47.41 2.35
C GLU A 569 -4.40 -47.61 1.39
N ALA A 570 -4.36 -46.85 0.28
CA ALA A 570 -3.28 -46.91 -0.69
C ALA A 570 -1.91 -46.52 -0.12
N THR A 571 -1.86 -45.53 0.79
CA THR A 571 -0.60 -45.15 1.48
C THR A 571 -0.32 -46.00 2.74
N GLY A 572 -1.25 -46.90 3.08
CA GLY A 572 -1.22 -47.69 4.30
C GLY A 572 -1.49 -46.86 5.55
N TRP A 573 -2.32 -45.82 5.43
CA TRP A 573 -2.70 -44.88 6.49
C TRP A 573 -1.52 -44.06 6.99
N ARG A 574 -0.66 -43.61 6.07
CA ARG A 574 0.44 -42.70 6.39
C ARG A 574 0.08 -41.28 6.07
N LEU A 575 0.08 -40.44 7.09
CA LEU A 575 -0.29 -39.02 6.98
C LEU A 575 0.94 -38.08 6.90
N HIS A 576 2.10 -38.54 7.37
CA HIS A 576 3.33 -37.74 7.42
C HIS A 576 4.21 -37.91 6.18
N ASP A 577 3.92 -38.91 5.34
CA ASP A 577 4.62 -39.14 4.08
C ASP A 577 3.86 -38.38 2.98
N CYS A 578 4.54 -37.48 2.27
CA CYS A 578 4.02 -36.81 1.09
C CYS A 578 5.08 -36.79 -0.02
N GLU A 579 4.66 -36.48 -1.25
CA GLU A 579 5.64 -36.19 -2.29
C GLU A 579 6.47 -34.95 -1.95
N GLY A 580 7.78 -35.00 -2.20
CA GLY A 580 8.71 -33.94 -1.78
C GLY A 580 9.02 -33.90 -0.28
N ALA A 581 8.56 -34.87 0.53
CA ALA A 581 8.79 -34.86 1.99
C ALA A 581 10.27 -34.80 2.42
N ALA A 582 11.20 -35.22 1.55
CA ALA A 582 12.64 -35.16 1.82
C ALA A 582 13.19 -33.71 1.85
N ASP A 583 12.53 -32.79 1.14
CA ASP A 583 12.91 -31.39 1.04
C ASP A 583 12.25 -30.54 2.14
N LEU A 584 11.29 -31.12 2.87
CA LEU A 584 10.63 -30.47 4.00
C LEU A 584 11.45 -30.61 5.30
N PRO A 585 11.33 -29.63 6.24
CA PRO A 585 11.88 -29.73 7.58
C PRO A 585 11.43 -30.99 8.32
N GLU A 586 12.30 -31.53 9.18
CA GLU A 586 12.08 -32.81 9.88
C GLU A 586 11.72 -33.98 8.92
N PRO A 587 12.59 -34.32 7.94
CA PRO A 587 12.30 -35.39 6.98
C PRO A 587 12.29 -36.79 7.65
N ASP A 588 12.98 -36.95 8.78
CA ASP A 588 12.84 -38.10 9.67
C ASP A 588 12.44 -37.64 11.08
N PRO A 589 11.12 -37.49 11.36
CA PRO A 589 10.62 -36.96 12.63
C PRO A 589 10.86 -37.90 13.82
N GLY A 590 11.26 -39.15 13.57
CA GLY A 590 11.50 -40.15 14.59
C GLY A 590 10.22 -40.70 15.25
N PRO A 591 10.34 -41.77 16.04
CA PRO A 591 9.19 -42.57 16.47
C PRO A 591 8.26 -41.87 17.45
N ARG A 592 8.78 -41.04 18.37
CA ARG A 592 7.94 -40.34 19.36
C ARG A 592 7.09 -39.25 18.72
N ARG A 593 7.65 -38.52 17.75
CA ARG A 593 6.92 -37.49 16.99
C ARG A 593 5.78 -38.11 16.16
N LEU A 594 6.06 -39.26 15.54
CA LEU A 594 5.05 -40.02 14.80
C LEU A 594 3.98 -40.61 15.72
N GLU A 595 4.34 -41.09 16.92
CA GLU A 595 3.37 -41.52 17.91
C GLU A 595 2.34 -40.41 18.21
N THR A 596 2.81 -39.20 18.54
CA THR A 596 1.94 -38.04 18.78
C THR A 596 1.08 -37.69 17.57
N THR A 597 1.67 -37.70 16.37
CA THR A 597 0.97 -37.41 15.10
C THR A 597 -0.25 -38.33 14.92
N TYR A 598 -0.06 -39.65 15.09
CA TYR A 598 -1.16 -40.60 14.93
C TYR A 598 -2.14 -40.58 16.11
N GLN A 599 -1.68 -40.20 17.31
CA GLN A 599 -2.57 -40.00 18.45
C GLN A 599 -3.54 -38.82 18.20
N GLN A 600 -3.05 -37.71 17.62
CA GLN A 600 -3.89 -36.57 17.24
C GLN A 600 -4.86 -36.95 16.11
N ALA A 601 -4.37 -37.63 15.06
CA ALA A 601 -5.23 -38.13 13.97
C ALA A 601 -6.35 -39.07 14.47
N LYS A 602 -6.03 -39.99 15.39
CA LYS A 602 -7.01 -40.86 16.05
C LYS A 602 -8.05 -40.05 16.82
N THR A 603 -7.61 -39.03 17.56
CA THR A 603 -8.52 -38.17 18.35
C THR A 603 -9.47 -37.42 17.44
N GLY A 604 -8.98 -36.85 16.34
CA GLY A 604 -9.80 -36.20 15.32
C GLY A 604 -10.81 -37.14 14.66
N ALA A 605 -10.37 -38.34 14.26
CA ALA A 605 -11.26 -39.35 13.67
C ALA A 605 -12.39 -39.76 14.63
N ASN A 606 -12.09 -39.95 15.93
CA ASN A 606 -13.10 -40.22 16.94
C ASN A 606 -14.09 -39.07 17.11
N ALA A 607 -13.62 -37.81 17.08
CA ALA A 607 -14.46 -36.63 17.24
C ALA A 607 -15.53 -36.51 16.15
N VAL A 608 -15.25 -36.98 14.93
CA VAL A 608 -16.20 -36.99 13.80
C VAL A 608 -16.93 -38.33 13.61
N GLY A 609 -16.70 -39.31 14.49
CA GLY A 609 -17.35 -40.62 14.43
C GLY A 609 -16.82 -41.56 13.34
N ASP A 610 -15.58 -41.37 12.86
CA ASP A 610 -14.95 -42.26 11.88
C ASP A 610 -14.18 -43.39 12.57
N ALA A 611 -14.91 -44.46 12.94
CA ALA A 611 -14.36 -45.61 13.65
C ALA A 611 -13.26 -46.37 12.87
N THR A 612 -13.39 -46.43 11.54
CA THR A 612 -12.40 -47.11 10.68
C THR A 612 -11.06 -46.37 10.71
N ALA A 613 -11.08 -45.06 10.48
CA ALA A 613 -9.86 -44.25 10.52
C ALA A 613 -9.23 -44.22 11.92
N ALA A 614 -10.04 -44.08 12.96
CA ALA A 614 -9.56 -44.10 14.34
C ALA A 614 -8.82 -45.40 14.70
N ALA A 615 -9.34 -46.55 14.27
CA ALA A 615 -8.71 -47.86 14.50
C ALA A 615 -7.36 -47.98 13.77
N GLU A 616 -7.27 -47.51 12.53
CA GLU A 616 -6.04 -47.56 11.73
C GLU A 616 -4.96 -46.64 12.30
N PHE A 617 -5.32 -45.42 12.67
CA PHE A 617 -4.42 -44.47 13.34
C PHE A 617 -3.98 -44.97 14.71
N PHE A 618 -4.86 -45.62 15.49
CA PHE A 618 -4.46 -46.25 16.76
C PHE A 618 -3.40 -47.35 16.56
N ARG A 619 -3.52 -48.17 15.51
CA ARG A 619 -2.49 -49.18 15.21
C ARG A 619 -1.16 -48.53 14.82
N ARG A 620 -1.20 -47.44 14.07
CA ARG A 620 0.00 -46.67 13.71
C ARG A 620 0.66 -46.05 14.94
N GLU A 621 -0.12 -45.40 15.81
CA GLU A 621 0.33 -44.90 17.13
C GLU A 621 1.07 -46.01 17.90
N MET A 622 0.47 -47.19 18.06
CA MET A 622 1.07 -48.29 18.82
C MET A 622 2.36 -48.84 18.20
N ARG A 623 2.46 -48.89 16.86
CA ARG A 623 3.69 -49.29 16.16
C ARG A 623 4.83 -48.29 16.39
N HIS A 624 4.53 -46.99 16.32
CA HIS A 624 5.52 -45.96 16.56
C HIS A 624 5.93 -45.87 18.04
N ARG A 625 4.99 -46.08 18.97
CA ARG A 625 5.28 -46.29 20.41
C ARG A 625 6.30 -47.42 20.63
N ARG A 626 6.08 -48.57 19.98
CA ARG A 626 7.04 -49.70 20.02
C ARG A 626 8.41 -49.31 19.46
N ALA A 627 8.45 -48.62 18.33
CA ALA A 627 9.70 -48.14 17.75
C ALA A 627 10.43 -47.15 18.68
N GLY A 628 9.67 -46.34 19.45
CA GLY A 628 10.18 -45.49 20.52
C GLY A 628 10.88 -46.30 21.61
N HIS A 629 10.22 -47.33 22.14
CA HIS A 629 10.84 -48.24 23.12
C HIS A 629 12.09 -48.95 22.56
N ALA A 630 12.09 -49.29 21.26
CA ALA A 630 13.27 -49.87 20.59
C ALA A 630 14.44 -48.88 20.48
N ALA A 631 14.15 -47.60 20.26
CA ALA A 631 15.17 -46.55 20.28
C ALA A 631 15.71 -46.33 21.70
N ASP A 632 14.83 -46.31 22.70
CA ASP A 632 15.19 -46.16 24.13
C ASP A 632 16.07 -47.33 24.61
N LEU A 633 15.79 -48.54 24.15
CA LEU A 633 16.61 -49.74 24.36
C LEU A 633 18.08 -49.58 23.90
N ARG A 634 18.31 -48.74 22.88
CA ARG A 634 19.65 -48.48 22.33
C ARG A 634 20.35 -47.31 23.01
N SER A 635 19.59 -46.31 23.48
CA SER A 635 20.13 -45.07 24.05
C SER A 635 20.30 -45.12 25.57
N THR A 636 19.47 -45.87 26.29
CA THR A 636 19.46 -45.92 27.76
C THR A 636 20.38 -47.01 28.33
N ARG A 637 20.76 -46.87 29.61
CA ARG A 637 21.61 -47.81 30.34
C ARG A 637 20.98 -48.19 31.68
N GLY A 638 21.39 -49.33 32.24
CA GLY A 638 20.96 -49.75 33.57
C GLY A 638 19.48 -50.18 33.64
N THR A 639 18.79 -49.76 34.69
CA THR A 639 17.39 -50.11 34.98
C THR A 639 16.42 -49.62 33.91
N ASP A 640 16.68 -48.44 33.34
CA ASP A 640 15.79 -47.84 32.33
C ASP A 640 15.79 -48.66 31.03
N ARG A 641 16.92 -49.30 30.72
CA ARG A 641 17.02 -50.23 29.58
C ARG A 641 16.19 -51.49 29.81
N ALA A 642 16.11 -51.99 31.05
CA ALA A 642 15.30 -53.16 31.37
C ALA A 642 13.79 -52.84 31.28
N VAL A 643 13.39 -51.65 31.71
CA VAL A 643 12.01 -51.15 31.55
C VAL A 643 11.66 -51.01 30.07
N ALA A 644 12.51 -50.35 29.27
CA ALA A 644 12.31 -50.22 27.83
C ALA A 644 12.25 -51.59 27.12
N ALA A 645 13.04 -52.57 27.57
CA ALA A 645 12.98 -53.95 27.06
C ALA A 645 11.63 -54.60 27.33
N TYR A 646 11.12 -54.48 28.56
CA TYR A 646 9.82 -55.00 28.94
C TYR A 646 8.71 -54.34 28.12
N ASP A 647 8.69 -53.01 28.03
CA ASP A 647 7.66 -52.28 27.29
C ASP A 647 7.67 -52.64 25.80
N TRP A 648 8.86 -52.79 25.21
CA TRP A 648 9.01 -53.25 23.84
C TRP A 648 8.46 -54.68 23.62
N ILE A 649 8.79 -55.63 24.52
CA ILE A 649 8.30 -57.03 24.43
C ILE A 649 6.79 -57.11 24.71
N ALA A 650 6.28 -56.37 25.69
CA ALA A 650 4.86 -56.38 26.03
C ALA A 650 4.04 -55.84 24.86
N ASN A 651 4.47 -54.71 24.30
CA ASN A 651 3.88 -54.13 23.11
C ASN A 651 3.99 -55.13 21.93
N ALA A 652 5.19 -55.65 21.67
CA ALA A 652 5.53 -56.95 21.04
C ALA A 652 4.36 -57.93 20.86
N VAL A 653 4.08 -58.56 21.99
CA VAL A 653 3.12 -59.64 22.15
C VAL A 653 1.69 -59.17 21.85
N LEU A 654 1.30 -57.95 22.24
CA LEU A 654 -0.06 -57.43 22.04
C LEU A 654 -0.43 -57.27 20.55
N ASP A 655 0.50 -56.87 19.69
CA ASP A 655 0.28 -56.79 18.23
C ASP A 655 0.14 -58.18 17.61
N ALA A 656 1.05 -59.09 17.98
CA ALA A 656 1.09 -60.44 17.42
C ALA A 656 -0.13 -61.28 17.86
N THR A 657 -0.64 -61.04 19.06
CA THR A 657 -1.75 -61.81 19.62
C THR A 657 -3.12 -61.22 19.31
N ALA A 658 -3.29 -59.90 19.33
CA ALA A 658 -4.61 -59.28 19.19
C ALA A 658 -4.65 -58.08 18.23
N GLY A 659 -3.55 -57.78 17.52
CA GLY A 659 -3.43 -56.55 16.73
C GLY A 659 -3.71 -55.30 17.57
N TYR A 660 -3.17 -55.25 18.79
CA TYR A 660 -3.46 -54.23 19.82
C TYR A 660 -4.91 -54.22 20.32
N GLY A 661 -5.63 -55.34 20.21
CA GLY A 661 -7.04 -55.44 20.58
C GLY A 661 -7.98 -54.95 19.48
N GLU A 662 -7.48 -54.65 18.29
CA GLU A 662 -8.28 -54.15 17.17
C GLU A 662 -8.77 -55.27 16.23
N ARG A 663 -8.24 -56.50 16.33
CA ARG A 663 -8.53 -57.60 15.39
C ARG A 663 -8.84 -58.92 16.12
N PRO A 664 -10.12 -59.27 16.37
CA PRO A 664 -10.47 -60.51 17.08
C PRO A 664 -10.00 -61.78 16.33
N GLY A 665 -9.98 -61.76 15.00
CA GLY A 665 -9.48 -62.87 14.19
C GLY A 665 -8.01 -63.22 14.41
N TRP A 666 -7.17 -62.24 14.79
CA TRP A 666 -5.77 -62.50 15.16
C TRP A 666 -5.70 -63.27 16.47
N THR A 667 -6.51 -62.89 17.46
CA THR A 667 -6.59 -63.60 18.74
C THR A 667 -7.03 -65.05 18.58
N LEU A 668 -7.94 -65.32 17.63
CA LEU A 668 -8.35 -66.67 17.28
C LEU A 668 -7.18 -67.47 16.64
N LEU A 669 -6.47 -66.87 15.69
CA LEU A 669 -5.29 -67.46 15.04
C LEU A 669 -4.17 -67.75 16.06
N SER A 670 -3.88 -66.81 16.95
CA SER A 670 -2.88 -66.99 18.01
C SER A 670 -3.30 -68.08 19.00
N SER A 671 -4.58 -68.17 19.34
CA SER A 671 -5.12 -69.27 20.15
C SER A 671 -4.92 -70.62 19.47
N LEU A 672 -5.20 -70.72 18.16
CA LEU A 672 -4.95 -71.93 17.39
C LEU A 672 -3.45 -72.28 17.30
N ALA A 673 -2.59 -71.27 17.11
CA ALA A 673 -1.14 -71.47 17.09
C ALA A 673 -0.61 -71.97 18.44
N VAL A 674 -1.13 -71.46 19.56
CA VAL A 674 -0.82 -71.97 20.91
C VAL A 674 -1.27 -73.43 21.05
N VAL A 675 -2.48 -73.77 20.62
CA VAL A 675 -2.96 -75.17 20.64
C VAL A 675 -2.04 -76.09 19.83
N VAL A 676 -1.63 -75.69 18.63
CA VAL A 676 -0.71 -76.48 17.79
C VAL A 676 0.68 -76.59 18.42
N ALA A 677 1.22 -75.49 18.97
CA ALA A 677 2.54 -75.49 19.60
C ALA A 677 2.59 -76.39 20.84
N PHE A 678 1.57 -76.34 21.69
CA PHE A 678 1.47 -77.19 22.88
C PHE A 678 1.22 -78.66 22.50
N ALA A 679 0.47 -78.94 21.43
CA ALA A 679 0.35 -80.31 20.91
C ALA A 679 1.72 -80.90 20.51
N GLY A 680 2.58 -80.10 19.89
CA GLY A 680 3.99 -80.47 19.63
C GLY A 680 4.81 -80.64 20.92
N GLY A 681 4.57 -79.82 21.93
CA GLY A 681 5.18 -79.94 23.26
C GLY A 681 4.83 -81.23 23.98
N TYR A 682 3.55 -81.64 23.96
CA TYR A 682 3.10 -82.93 24.49
C TYR A 682 3.73 -84.11 23.74
N ALA A 683 3.83 -84.01 22.40
CA ALA A 683 4.54 -85.01 21.58
C ALA A 683 6.01 -85.15 21.98
N ALA A 684 6.71 -84.03 22.23
CA ALA A 684 8.12 -84.03 22.63
C ALA A 684 8.36 -84.60 24.05
N LEU A 685 7.37 -84.50 24.93
CA LEU A 685 7.39 -85.07 26.28
C LEU A 685 7.04 -86.56 26.33
N GLY A 686 6.70 -87.17 25.18
CA GLY A 686 6.43 -88.60 25.06
C GLY A 686 5.05 -89.01 25.56
N ASP A 687 4.06 -88.12 25.47
CA ASP A 687 2.67 -88.44 25.83
C ASP A 687 2.12 -89.54 24.89
N PRO A 688 1.59 -90.66 25.41
CA PRO A 688 1.14 -91.79 24.60
C PRO A 688 -0.20 -91.47 23.92
N ALA A 689 -0.13 -90.83 22.76
CA ALA A 689 -1.26 -90.65 21.87
C ALA A 689 -1.14 -91.59 20.67
N ASP A 690 -2.27 -92.19 20.26
CA ASP A 690 -2.32 -93.12 19.13
C ASP A 690 -2.28 -92.38 17.78
N SER A 691 -2.55 -91.06 17.77
CA SER A 691 -2.54 -90.24 16.56
C SER A 691 -2.23 -88.75 16.82
N ALA A 692 -1.72 -88.03 15.81
CA ALA A 692 -1.50 -86.58 15.89
C ALA A 692 -2.80 -85.79 16.17
N SER A 693 -3.95 -86.33 15.76
CA SER A 693 -5.27 -85.76 16.06
C SER A 693 -5.65 -85.83 17.54
N GLU A 694 -5.22 -86.86 18.27
CA GLU A 694 -5.48 -86.97 19.72
C GLU A 694 -4.68 -85.96 20.53
N LEU A 695 -3.41 -85.72 20.16
CA LEU A 695 -2.57 -84.68 20.78
C LEU A 695 -3.14 -83.28 20.56
N LEU A 696 -3.65 -83.00 19.36
CA LEU A 696 -4.32 -81.74 19.06
C LEU A 696 -5.62 -81.58 19.87
N LEU A 697 -6.42 -82.64 19.99
CA LEU A 697 -7.64 -82.63 20.79
C LEU A 697 -7.34 -82.41 22.28
N PHE A 698 -6.34 -83.11 22.83
CA PHE A 698 -5.90 -82.96 24.22
C PHE A 698 -5.38 -81.54 24.50
N SER A 699 -4.58 -81.00 23.57
CA SER A 699 -4.11 -79.62 23.64
C SER A 699 -5.27 -78.61 23.59
N PHE A 700 -6.25 -78.82 22.71
CA PHE A 700 -7.43 -77.96 22.63
C PHE A 700 -8.26 -77.98 23.93
N GLN A 701 -8.49 -79.17 24.48
CA GLN A 701 -9.19 -79.37 25.75
C GLN A 701 -8.45 -78.71 26.93
N SER A 702 -7.12 -78.85 26.98
CA SER A 702 -6.26 -78.21 27.97
C SER A 702 -6.31 -76.68 27.85
N PHE A 703 -6.32 -76.15 26.62
CA PHE A 703 -6.43 -74.72 26.35
C PHE A 703 -7.74 -74.10 26.85
N ILE A 704 -8.89 -74.73 26.59
CA ILE A 704 -10.19 -74.24 27.08
C ILE A 704 -10.48 -74.65 28.54
N THR A 705 -9.51 -75.28 29.22
CA THR A 705 -9.63 -75.80 30.59
C THR A 705 -10.79 -76.81 30.78
N PHE A 706 -11.17 -77.51 29.71
CA PHE A 706 -12.28 -78.46 29.69
C PHE A 706 -11.82 -79.82 29.13
N VAL A 707 -11.33 -80.69 30.02
CA VAL A 707 -10.86 -82.04 29.68
C VAL A 707 -12.01 -83.04 29.83
N VAL A 708 -12.33 -83.77 28.77
CA VAL A 708 -13.40 -84.79 28.75
C VAL A 708 -12.80 -86.15 28.48
N GLY A 709 -12.69 -86.98 29.51
CA GLY A 709 -12.15 -88.34 29.44
C GLY A 709 -11.42 -88.77 30.71
N PRO A 710 -10.98 -90.04 30.83
CA PRO A 710 -10.12 -90.47 31.93
C PRO A 710 -8.77 -89.74 31.82
N ALA A 711 -8.37 -89.04 32.88
CA ALA A 711 -7.06 -88.38 32.94
C ALA A 711 -5.96 -89.44 32.78
N PRO A 712 -5.07 -89.32 31.77
CA PRO A 712 -3.93 -90.21 31.65
C PRO A 712 -3.09 -90.17 32.92
N ALA A 713 -2.26 -91.19 33.14
CA ALA A 713 -1.22 -91.15 34.16
C ALA A 713 -0.13 -90.14 33.74
N GLU A 714 -0.46 -88.86 33.83
CA GLU A 714 0.37 -87.78 33.33
C GLU A 714 1.58 -87.57 34.24
N THR A 715 2.75 -87.45 33.63
CA THR A 715 3.95 -87.01 34.34
C THR A 715 3.76 -85.58 34.87
N PHE A 716 4.52 -85.22 35.92
CA PHE A 716 4.50 -83.86 36.45
C PHE A 716 4.73 -82.80 35.35
N ALA A 717 5.58 -83.11 34.37
CA ALA A 717 5.87 -82.22 33.24
C ALA A 717 4.64 -81.96 32.36
N VAL A 718 3.85 -82.99 32.05
CA VAL A 718 2.61 -82.84 31.25
C VAL A 718 1.59 -82.01 32.03
N ARG A 719 1.37 -82.30 33.32
CA ARG A 719 0.43 -81.51 34.16
C ARG A 719 0.82 -80.05 34.30
N LEU A 720 2.11 -79.78 34.46
CA LEU A 720 2.64 -78.42 34.53
C LEU A 720 2.41 -77.71 33.19
N LEU A 721 2.69 -78.37 32.07
CA LEU A 721 2.49 -77.82 30.73
C LEU A 721 1.00 -77.55 30.46
N SER A 722 0.09 -78.46 30.82
CA SER A 722 -1.37 -78.28 30.72
C SER A 722 -1.88 -77.15 31.60
N SER A 723 -1.34 -76.99 32.81
CA SER A 723 -1.70 -75.87 33.70
C SER A 723 -1.28 -74.52 33.12
N VAL A 724 -0.07 -74.45 32.54
CA VAL A 724 0.42 -73.25 31.83
C VAL A 724 -0.43 -72.97 30.60
N GLN A 725 -0.80 -74.00 29.84
CA GLN A 725 -1.66 -73.87 28.67
C GLN A 725 -3.05 -73.35 29.02
N GLY A 726 -3.69 -73.92 30.05
CA GLY A 726 -5.01 -73.49 30.51
C GLY A 726 -5.01 -72.05 31.03
N PHE A 727 -3.95 -71.65 31.75
CA PHE A 727 -3.76 -70.25 32.15
C PHE A 727 -3.67 -69.32 30.92
N LEU A 728 -2.80 -69.65 29.95
CA LEU A 728 -2.65 -68.86 28.74
C LEU A 728 -3.95 -68.82 27.91
N GLY A 729 -4.68 -69.93 27.86
CA GLY A 729 -5.97 -70.04 27.20
C GLY A 729 -7.02 -69.12 27.81
N ALA A 730 -7.12 -69.05 29.14
CA ALA A 730 -8.03 -68.13 29.83
C ALA A 730 -7.73 -66.65 29.47
N PHE A 731 -6.46 -66.25 29.42
CA PHE A 731 -6.05 -64.90 29.00
C PHE A 731 -6.38 -64.61 27.54
N LEU A 732 -6.11 -65.56 26.63
CA LEU A 732 -6.40 -65.37 25.20
C LEU A 732 -7.90 -65.33 24.90
N VAL A 733 -8.72 -66.10 25.63
CA VAL A 733 -10.18 -66.00 25.56
C VAL A 733 -10.65 -64.63 26.05
N ALA A 734 -10.13 -64.14 27.19
CA ALA A 734 -10.45 -62.80 27.68
C ALA A 734 -10.05 -61.69 26.69
N LEU A 735 -8.85 -61.82 26.10
CA LEU A 735 -8.35 -60.92 25.07
C LEU A 735 -9.19 -60.96 23.79
N PHE A 736 -9.67 -62.14 23.39
CA PHE A 736 -10.57 -62.32 22.24
C PHE A 736 -11.91 -61.63 22.51
N VAL A 737 -12.49 -61.82 23.69
CA VAL A 737 -13.74 -61.14 24.09
C VAL A 737 -13.54 -59.63 24.07
N PHE A 738 -12.44 -59.13 24.65
CA PHE A 738 -12.11 -57.70 24.64
C PHE A 738 -11.99 -57.14 23.21
N ALA A 739 -11.22 -57.82 22.35
CA ALA A 739 -11.05 -57.42 20.96
C ALA A 739 -12.36 -57.49 20.17
N LEU A 740 -13.23 -58.45 20.48
CA LEU A 740 -14.54 -58.60 19.86
C LEU A 740 -15.47 -57.46 20.29
N THR A 741 -15.60 -57.17 21.59
CA THR A 741 -16.41 -56.05 22.09
C THR A 741 -15.98 -54.73 21.47
N ARG A 742 -14.67 -54.46 21.45
CA ARG A 742 -14.12 -53.24 20.85
C ARG A 742 -14.30 -53.19 19.33
N SER A 743 -14.44 -54.34 18.65
CA SER A 743 -14.75 -54.39 17.22
C SER A 743 -16.23 -54.21 16.90
N VAL A 744 -17.13 -54.50 17.85
CA VAL A 744 -18.59 -54.40 17.70
C VAL A 744 -19.11 -53.01 18.06
N ASP A 745 -18.44 -52.30 18.99
CA ASP A 745 -18.72 -50.90 19.31
C ASP A 745 -18.31 -49.90 18.21
N ARG A 746 -17.93 -50.40 17.02
CA ARG A 746 -17.50 -49.62 15.86
C ARG A 746 -18.62 -49.33 14.87
#